data_AF-A0A2A4ID43-F1
#
_entry.id   AF-A0A2A4ID43-F1
#
_cell.length_a   1.000
_cell.length_b   1.000
_cell.length_c   1.000
_cell.angle_alpha   90.00
_cell.angle_beta   90.00
_cell.angle_gamma   90.00
#
_symmetry.space_group_name_H-M   'P 1'
#
loop_
_entity.id
_entity.type
_entity.pdbx_description
1 polymer ?
#
loop_
_entity_poly.entity_id
_entity_poly.type
_entity_poly.pdbx_seq_one_letter_code
_entity_poly.pdbx_strand_id
1 'polypeptide(L)'
;MATAADGDIGEGADLVVKDAAGRPPQMGMAIQSGILKSLGINLYTNLGKVLVEFIANAYDSDASTVWVTVPDVLIQQERTRAKAKADEEAARVVGVAPLLDIAEGRTPANDVDAAGQPALLNLEALFRTLPEDIDVVIEDDGHGMTWLEVEKKFLPLNRQRRLNKEVGKEINLTSEGGRYVMGRKGVGKLAGFGAALTVKLWTKRKGETYATVIELVDEDLNQAASIAEVRIPVTYEDGLHPDMQGTKVTLSRLKADATRDSLEKIKKAITKSFSAIRPEDFVIEVNGEPLKFEVPDYEFIFPTHLTREGIARGERQKASVHVPGIGDLPFSYYVGFLARSHGSGADRGATIYCNNRLAAGPALFGLPTGMHSFHSTDYMDCIVEADALDRSDIDFVNTARNGIKEGNEVVGAMLEAIVRVMRGAINEHSRFKRAEADRKLLEDKTASVISRTIETLPAKTRKAGKRLLQTIAQQYEVGTPEFEEIAPAIIHSINATEVLITLASKGTDAETIAQIMGQLRQLSEIEKRDSIKLYRARRGGIEKLEMLYEKGKEDWKRKQSEKALHQLFKENPWLIRPEFSTYISSDQGINTTVTRLAEHLKVDRFAPIMNGDDEADVRPDLVFLMSDPMEEGPYTVKVVELKSPGLPLTIDHWRQLENYVADVRFWCEGNVPHDVRVNGYLIGAMPEPSPTKNPERMLLEEFKRAGPTSSIQIIGLLELIKHARTVHVEAIKALERDLAGEDEDEEDVEETAEIVDPEDEAWRDDLTPAPADPSGG
;
A
#
# COMPACT_ATOMS: atom_id res chain seq x y z
N MET A 1 -10.60 -70.60 -68.25
CA MET A 1 -10.24 -69.36 -68.98
C MET A 1 -9.42 -68.51 -68.03
N ALA A 2 -8.10 -68.65 -68.13
CA ALA A 2 -7.13 -67.60 -68.51
C ALA A 2 -6.63 -66.80 -67.27
N THR A 3 -5.60 -67.26 -66.56
CA THR A 3 -4.12 -67.09 -66.77
C THR A 3 -3.57 -65.67 -66.53
N ALA A 4 -2.79 -65.57 -65.46
CA ALA A 4 -1.49 -64.90 -65.27
C ALA A 4 -1.34 -63.38 -65.47
N ALA A 5 -0.82 -62.72 -64.43
CA ALA A 5 0.48 -62.04 -64.49
C ALA A 5 1.00 -61.74 -63.07
N ASP A 6 2.09 -62.43 -62.71
CA ASP A 6 3.03 -62.04 -61.65
C ASP A 6 3.56 -60.62 -61.92
N GLY A 7 3.66 -59.84 -60.85
CA GLY A 7 4.30 -58.53 -60.81
C GLY A 7 5.12 -58.43 -59.55
N ASP A 8 6.32 -59.02 -59.61
CA ASP A 8 7.43 -58.85 -58.68
C ASP A 8 7.78 -57.36 -58.55
N ILE A 9 7.68 -56.82 -57.33
CA ILE A 9 8.15 -55.48 -56.98
C ILE A 9 8.89 -55.55 -55.64
N GLY A 10 10.15 -55.99 -55.71
CA GLY A 10 11.27 -55.46 -54.91
C GLY A 10 11.09 -55.43 -53.39
N GLU A 11 11.33 -56.57 -52.74
CA GLU A 11 11.76 -56.62 -51.34
C GLU A 11 13.16 -55.99 -51.20
N GLY A 12 13.20 -54.68 -51.00
CA GLY A 12 14.33 -53.97 -50.41
C GLY A 12 14.11 -53.79 -48.91
N ALA A 13 13.87 -54.88 -48.18
CA ALA A 13 13.86 -54.85 -46.73
C ALA A 13 15.31 -55.00 -46.25
N ASP A 14 15.95 -53.89 -45.86
CA ASP A 14 17.19 -53.93 -45.09
C ASP A 14 16.96 -54.86 -43.89
N LEU A 15 17.56 -56.04 -43.94
CA LEU A 15 17.59 -57.03 -42.87
C LEU A 15 18.37 -56.42 -41.70
N VAL A 16 17.68 -55.67 -40.83
CA VAL A 16 18.22 -55.25 -39.55
C VAL A 16 18.44 -56.51 -38.73
N VAL A 17 19.68 -57.00 -38.71
CA VAL A 17 20.07 -58.23 -38.01
C VAL A 17 19.88 -58.01 -36.51
N LYS A 18 18.78 -58.54 -35.99
CA LYS A 18 18.50 -58.61 -34.55
C LYS A 18 19.46 -59.59 -33.90
N ASP A 19 19.78 -59.36 -32.62
CA ASP A 19 20.60 -60.31 -31.88
C ASP A 19 19.85 -61.62 -31.57
N ALA A 20 20.52 -62.57 -30.90
CA ALA A 20 19.95 -63.87 -30.56
C ALA A 20 18.67 -63.79 -29.69
N ALA A 21 18.42 -62.66 -29.04
CA ALA A 21 17.23 -62.37 -28.24
C ALA A 21 16.16 -61.55 -29.00
N GLY A 22 16.36 -61.31 -30.31
CA GLY A 22 15.42 -60.57 -31.15
C GLY A 22 15.49 -59.05 -30.96
N ARG A 23 16.53 -58.54 -30.31
CA ARG A 23 16.69 -57.12 -29.98
C ARG A 23 17.35 -56.39 -31.16
N PRO A 24 16.80 -55.23 -31.61
CA PRO A 24 17.34 -54.52 -32.76
C PRO A 24 18.63 -53.75 -32.40
N PRO A 25 19.66 -53.73 -33.26
CA PRO A 25 20.87 -52.92 -33.08
C PRO A 25 20.65 -51.42 -33.37
N GLN A 26 19.55 -51.07 -34.05
CA GLN A 26 19.15 -49.70 -34.35
C GLN A 26 17.63 -49.57 -34.32
N MET A 27 17.11 -48.44 -33.85
CA MET A 27 15.68 -48.11 -33.84
C MET A 27 15.40 -46.88 -34.70
N GLY A 28 14.25 -46.85 -35.36
CA GLY A 28 13.80 -45.71 -36.15
C GLY A 28 13.16 -44.64 -35.28
N MET A 29 13.53 -43.38 -35.48
CA MET A 29 12.91 -42.21 -34.87
C MET A 29 12.37 -41.29 -35.96
N ALA A 30 11.04 -41.18 -36.05
CA ALA A 30 10.39 -40.27 -37.01
C ALA A 30 10.36 -38.85 -36.44
N ILE A 31 11.00 -37.90 -37.13
CA ILE A 31 11.06 -36.49 -36.72
C ILE A 31 10.62 -35.61 -37.88
N GLN A 32 9.65 -34.72 -37.62
CA GLN A 32 9.30 -33.67 -38.57
C GLN A 32 10.30 -32.52 -38.43
N SER A 33 10.94 -32.13 -39.54
CA SER A 33 11.90 -31.02 -39.56
C SER A 33 11.29 -29.75 -38.94
N GLY A 34 12.04 -29.08 -38.06
CA GLY A 34 11.62 -27.87 -37.34
C GLY A 34 11.01 -28.07 -35.95
N ILE A 35 10.54 -29.27 -35.60
CA ILE A 35 10.00 -29.60 -34.26
C ILE A 35 11.11 -29.56 -33.20
N LEU A 36 12.30 -30.11 -33.49
CA LEU A 36 13.45 -30.07 -32.57
C LEU A 36 13.90 -28.64 -32.21
N LYS A 37 14.04 -27.76 -33.21
CA LYS A 37 14.42 -26.36 -32.99
C LYS A 37 13.33 -25.57 -32.25
N SER A 38 12.07 -25.77 -32.59
CA SER A 38 10.96 -25.04 -31.97
C SER A 38 10.59 -25.52 -30.56
N LEU A 39 10.74 -26.82 -30.25
CA LEU A 39 10.35 -27.40 -28.96
C LEU A 39 11.52 -27.66 -28.00
N GLY A 40 12.72 -27.95 -28.49
CA GLY A 40 13.91 -28.18 -27.65
C GLY A 40 14.61 -26.88 -27.28
N ILE A 41 15.01 -26.10 -28.28
CA ILE A 41 15.85 -24.91 -28.11
C ILE A 41 15.05 -23.69 -27.60
N ASN A 42 13.83 -23.49 -28.10
CA ASN A 42 13.05 -22.27 -27.80
C ASN A 42 12.12 -22.39 -26.57
N LEU A 43 11.73 -23.59 -26.12
CA LEU A 43 10.85 -23.76 -24.96
C LEU A 43 11.61 -23.97 -23.65
N TYR A 44 12.77 -24.64 -23.70
CA TYR A 44 13.55 -25.04 -22.52
C TYR A 44 14.95 -24.42 -22.57
N THR A 45 15.03 -23.15 -22.18
CA THR A 45 16.26 -22.37 -22.25
C THR A 45 17.19 -22.52 -21.04
N ASN A 46 16.76 -23.24 -19.99
CA ASN A 46 17.59 -23.47 -18.81
C ASN A 46 17.44 -24.89 -18.24
N LEU A 47 18.49 -25.34 -17.56
CA LEU A 47 18.60 -26.67 -16.97
C LEU A 47 17.45 -26.97 -15.98
N GLY A 48 17.03 -25.98 -15.19
CA GLY A 48 15.93 -26.17 -14.24
C GLY A 48 14.63 -26.62 -14.90
N LYS A 49 14.23 -26.01 -16.03
CA LYS A 49 13.04 -26.43 -16.77
C LYS A 49 13.20 -27.80 -17.42
N VAL A 50 14.40 -28.11 -17.91
CA VAL A 50 14.71 -29.43 -18.49
C VAL A 50 14.55 -30.53 -17.44
N LEU A 51 15.11 -30.31 -16.24
CA LEU A 51 15.00 -31.24 -15.12
C LEU A 51 13.53 -31.46 -14.71
N VAL A 52 12.70 -30.41 -14.71
CA VAL A 52 11.26 -30.54 -14.43
C VAL A 52 10.55 -31.51 -15.39
N GLU A 53 10.92 -31.55 -16.68
CA GLU A 53 10.32 -32.53 -17.60
C GLU A 53 10.76 -33.96 -17.31
N PHE A 54 12.03 -34.20 -17.00
CA PHE A 54 12.53 -35.54 -16.66
C PHE A 54 12.01 -36.04 -15.32
N ILE A 55 11.92 -35.17 -14.31
CA ILE A 55 11.31 -35.49 -13.01
C ILE A 55 9.82 -35.83 -13.19
N ALA A 56 9.10 -35.10 -14.04
CA ALA A 56 7.71 -35.44 -14.36
C ALA A 56 7.60 -36.81 -15.05
N ASN A 57 8.56 -37.18 -15.91
CA ASN A 57 8.59 -38.50 -16.54
C ASN A 57 8.88 -39.64 -15.53
N ALA A 58 9.70 -39.38 -14.52
CA ALA A 58 9.95 -40.31 -13.41
C ALA A 58 8.69 -40.49 -12.54
N TYR A 59 7.98 -39.40 -12.21
CA TYR A 59 6.69 -39.52 -11.53
C TYR A 59 5.69 -40.40 -12.31
N ASP A 60 5.67 -40.17 -13.62
CA ASP A 60 4.87 -40.86 -14.64
C ASP A 60 5.25 -42.34 -14.88
N SER A 61 6.44 -42.75 -14.42
CA SER A 61 6.94 -44.13 -14.45
C SER A 61 6.66 -44.89 -13.15
N ASP A 62 5.84 -44.31 -12.27
CA ASP A 62 5.53 -44.85 -10.93
C ASP A 62 6.75 -44.96 -10.00
N ALA A 63 7.80 -44.16 -10.24
CA ALA A 63 8.97 -44.09 -9.35
C ALA A 63 8.58 -43.63 -7.94
N SER A 64 9.14 -44.23 -6.90
CA SER A 64 9.10 -43.68 -5.54
C SER A 64 10.09 -42.53 -5.37
N THR A 65 11.23 -42.60 -6.06
CA THR A 65 12.30 -41.62 -5.92
C THR A 65 12.94 -41.30 -7.26
N VAL A 66 13.31 -40.03 -7.43
CA VAL A 66 14.20 -39.57 -8.50
C VAL A 66 15.44 -38.90 -7.91
N TRP A 67 16.60 -39.28 -8.42
CA TRP A 67 17.90 -38.72 -8.06
C TRP A 67 18.43 -37.87 -9.20
N VAL A 68 18.80 -36.62 -8.88
CA VAL A 68 19.36 -35.68 -9.83
C VAL A 68 20.77 -35.30 -9.37
N THR A 69 21.76 -35.60 -10.18
CA THR A 69 23.16 -35.23 -9.95
C THR A 69 23.54 -34.08 -10.88
N VAL A 70 23.88 -32.93 -10.30
CA VAL A 70 24.34 -31.73 -10.99
C VAL A 70 25.75 -31.39 -10.48
N PRO A 71 26.81 -31.51 -11.30
CA PRO A 71 28.17 -31.15 -10.91
C PRO A 71 28.37 -29.62 -10.96
N ASP A 72 27.63 -28.89 -10.11
CA ASP A 72 27.50 -27.43 -10.14
C ASP A 72 28.86 -26.72 -10.00
N VAL A 73 29.75 -27.23 -9.14
CA VAL A 73 31.11 -26.69 -8.98
C VAL A 73 31.90 -26.76 -10.29
N LEU A 74 31.90 -27.92 -10.96
CA LEU A 74 32.61 -28.11 -12.23
C LEU A 74 31.98 -27.27 -13.34
N ILE A 75 30.66 -27.23 -13.40
CA ILE A 75 29.90 -26.39 -14.34
C ILE A 75 30.31 -24.92 -14.18
N GLN A 76 30.32 -24.36 -12.96
CA GLN A 76 30.68 -22.96 -12.75
C GLN A 76 32.15 -22.67 -13.06
N GLN A 77 33.06 -23.59 -12.73
CA GLN A 77 34.48 -23.48 -13.08
C GLN A 77 34.68 -23.41 -14.59
N GLU A 78 34.08 -24.34 -15.35
CA GLU A 78 34.23 -24.37 -16.81
C GLU A 78 33.51 -23.22 -17.51
N ARG A 79 32.36 -22.77 -17.00
CA ARG A 79 31.74 -21.53 -17.49
C ARG A 79 32.63 -20.32 -17.30
N THR A 80 33.29 -20.20 -16.15
CA THR A 80 34.19 -19.08 -15.86
C THR A 80 35.40 -19.12 -16.81
N ARG A 81 35.98 -20.31 -17.04
CA ARG A 81 37.04 -20.51 -18.04
C ARG A 81 36.57 -20.19 -19.45
N ALA A 82 35.39 -20.67 -19.85
CA ALA A 82 34.83 -20.42 -21.17
C ALA A 82 34.57 -18.93 -21.42
N LYS A 83 34.09 -18.22 -20.39
CA LYS A 83 33.91 -16.76 -20.42
C LYS A 83 35.26 -16.03 -20.50
N ALA A 84 36.23 -16.38 -19.66
CA ALA A 84 37.57 -15.77 -19.73
C ALA A 84 38.24 -15.96 -21.10
N LYS A 85 38.12 -17.15 -21.70
CA LYS A 85 38.59 -17.42 -23.06
C LYS A 85 37.84 -16.61 -24.11
N ALA A 86 36.52 -16.46 -23.96
CA ALA A 86 35.72 -15.64 -24.86
C ALA A 86 36.09 -14.15 -24.75
N ASP A 87 36.32 -13.65 -23.53
CA ASP A 87 36.77 -12.28 -23.27
C ASP A 87 38.18 -12.05 -23.84
N GLU A 88 39.10 -13.01 -23.71
CA GLU A 88 40.45 -12.97 -24.31
C GLU A 88 40.38 -12.97 -25.85
N GLU A 89 39.54 -13.82 -26.44
CA GLU A 89 39.35 -13.90 -27.89
C GLU A 89 38.68 -12.63 -28.43
N ALA A 90 37.68 -12.09 -27.74
CA ALA A 90 37.08 -10.80 -28.06
C ALA A 90 38.11 -9.66 -27.96
N ALA A 91 38.93 -9.64 -26.90
CA ALA A 91 40.01 -8.67 -26.75
C ALA A 91 41.07 -8.81 -27.86
N ARG A 92 41.33 -10.03 -28.35
CA ARG A 92 42.24 -10.30 -29.47
C ARG A 92 41.67 -9.87 -30.81
N VAL A 93 40.36 -10.00 -31.02
CA VAL A 93 39.65 -9.52 -32.23
C VAL A 93 39.62 -7.98 -32.24
N VAL A 94 39.35 -7.34 -31.10
CA VAL A 94 39.42 -5.87 -30.94
C VAL A 94 40.86 -5.36 -31.02
N GLY A 95 41.84 -6.15 -30.56
CA GLY A 95 43.27 -5.80 -30.56
C GLY A 95 43.98 -5.87 -31.92
N VAL A 96 43.29 -6.26 -33.01
CA VAL A 96 43.89 -6.39 -34.36
C VAL A 96 43.54 -5.20 -35.29
N ALA A 97 42.75 -4.21 -34.86
CA ALA A 97 42.58 -2.94 -35.59
C ALA A 97 42.16 -1.75 -34.69
N PRO A 98 42.90 -0.62 -34.64
CA PRO A 98 44.35 -0.48 -34.61
C PRO A 98 44.84 0.30 -33.36
N LEU A 99 45.91 -0.19 -32.74
CA LEU A 99 46.76 0.52 -31.76
C LEU A 99 47.56 1.70 -32.36
N LEU A 100 47.17 2.22 -33.53
CA LEU A 100 47.83 3.34 -34.21
C LEU A 100 47.13 4.70 -33.98
N ASP A 101 45.85 4.73 -33.61
CA ASP A 101 45.08 5.99 -33.51
C ASP A 101 45.20 6.73 -32.17
N ILE A 102 45.75 6.09 -31.13
CA ILE A 102 45.91 6.72 -29.80
C ILE A 102 47.12 7.68 -29.75
N ALA A 103 48.06 7.57 -30.70
CA ALA A 103 49.17 8.51 -30.81
C ALA A 103 48.80 9.85 -31.48
N GLU A 104 47.66 9.94 -32.17
CA GLU A 104 47.24 11.12 -32.94
C GLU A 104 45.92 11.78 -32.48
N GLY A 105 45.34 11.35 -31.36
CA GLY A 105 44.26 12.08 -30.69
C GLY A 105 42.93 12.14 -31.46
N ARG A 106 42.55 11.07 -32.17
CA ARG A 106 41.22 10.95 -32.81
C ARG A 106 40.27 10.10 -31.97
N THR A 107 39.02 10.53 -31.86
CA THR A 107 37.93 9.83 -31.17
C THR A 107 37.52 8.56 -31.92
N PRO A 108 37.17 7.45 -31.23
CA PRO A 108 36.79 6.20 -31.91
C PRO A 108 35.46 6.39 -32.63
N ALA A 109 35.45 6.18 -33.93
CA ALA A 109 34.24 6.10 -34.74
C ALA A 109 33.66 4.68 -34.68
N ASN A 110 32.33 4.58 -34.75
CA ASN A 110 31.56 3.34 -34.82
C ASN A 110 32.23 2.27 -35.70
N ASP A 111 32.57 1.13 -35.10
CA ASP A 111 33.24 0.01 -35.73
C ASP A 111 32.40 -0.60 -36.88
N VAL A 112 32.83 -0.36 -38.11
CA VAL A 112 32.42 -1.07 -39.33
C VAL A 112 33.66 -1.73 -39.93
N ASP A 113 33.50 -2.96 -40.45
CA ASP A 113 34.61 -3.68 -41.07
C ASP A 113 35.08 -3.03 -42.39
N ALA A 114 36.17 -3.54 -42.97
CA ALA A 114 36.76 -3.02 -44.21
C ALA A 114 35.83 -3.11 -45.46
N ALA A 115 34.64 -3.73 -45.32
CA ALA A 115 33.61 -3.81 -46.34
C ALA A 115 32.36 -2.97 -46.01
N GLY A 116 32.37 -2.20 -44.92
CA GLY A 116 31.25 -1.37 -44.49
C GLY A 116 30.08 -2.15 -43.90
N GLN A 117 30.29 -3.40 -43.45
CA GLN A 117 29.30 -4.16 -42.71
C GLN A 117 29.47 -3.94 -41.20
N PRO A 118 28.37 -3.82 -40.43
CA PRO A 118 28.44 -3.74 -38.97
C PRO A 118 29.11 -5.02 -38.45
N ALA A 119 30.09 -4.87 -37.56
CA ALA A 119 30.77 -6.00 -36.93
C ALA A 119 29.72 -6.95 -36.31
N LEU A 120 29.59 -8.15 -36.87
CA LEU A 120 28.71 -9.18 -36.33
C LEU A 120 29.19 -9.52 -34.91
N LEU A 121 28.32 -9.31 -33.92
CA LEU A 121 28.53 -9.78 -32.55
C LEU A 121 28.96 -11.25 -32.58
N ASN A 122 30.10 -11.58 -31.98
CA ASN A 122 30.55 -12.96 -31.87
C ASN A 122 29.67 -13.71 -30.85
N LEU A 123 28.56 -14.26 -31.34
CA LEU A 123 27.60 -15.05 -30.57
C LEU A 123 28.05 -16.51 -30.38
N GLU A 124 29.24 -16.91 -30.86
CA GLU A 124 29.75 -18.28 -30.71
C GLU A 124 29.89 -18.70 -29.24
N ALA A 125 30.11 -17.74 -28.33
CA ALA A 125 30.15 -17.99 -26.90
C ALA A 125 28.83 -18.57 -26.34
N LEU A 126 27.67 -18.26 -26.94
CA LEU A 126 26.36 -18.80 -26.55
C LEU A 126 26.17 -20.27 -26.95
N PHE A 127 26.96 -20.76 -27.92
CA PHE A 127 26.88 -22.13 -28.44
C PHE A 127 28.00 -23.05 -27.93
N ARG A 128 28.87 -22.56 -27.03
CA ARG A 128 29.92 -23.40 -26.43
C ARG A 128 29.31 -24.45 -25.51
N THR A 129 29.78 -25.69 -25.65
CA THR A 129 29.47 -26.77 -24.70
C THR A 129 30.56 -26.93 -23.67
N LEU A 130 30.18 -27.39 -22.49
CA LEU A 130 31.10 -27.87 -21.47
C LEU A 130 31.75 -29.20 -21.93
N PRO A 131 32.91 -29.56 -21.35
CA PRO A 131 33.54 -30.87 -21.53
C PRO A 131 32.56 -32.04 -21.32
N GLU A 132 32.80 -33.15 -22.01
CA GLU A 132 31.91 -34.32 -22.02
C GLU A 132 31.85 -35.06 -20.68
N ASP A 133 32.92 -34.99 -19.89
CA ASP A 133 33.04 -35.55 -18.55
C ASP A 133 32.24 -34.79 -17.47
N ILE A 134 31.69 -33.62 -17.83
CA ILE A 134 30.77 -32.88 -16.97
C ILE A 134 29.34 -33.15 -17.44
N ASP A 135 28.69 -34.10 -16.77
CA ASP A 135 27.35 -34.56 -17.10
C ASP A 135 26.33 -34.26 -16.00
N VAL A 136 25.08 -34.07 -16.40
CA VAL A 136 23.94 -34.05 -15.48
C VAL A 136 23.22 -35.38 -15.60
N VAL A 137 23.00 -36.05 -14.47
CA VAL A 137 22.42 -37.38 -14.43
C VAL A 137 21.08 -37.33 -13.70
N ILE A 138 20.05 -37.94 -14.29
CA ILE A 138 18.72 -38.10 -13.72
C ILE A 138 18.43 -39.61 -13.66
N GLU A 139 18.19 -40.14 -12.47
CA GLU A 139 17.91 -41.56 -12.24
C GLU A 139 16.57 -41.72 -11.50
N ASP A 140 15.75 -42.69 -11.89
CA ASP A 140 14.50 -43.04 -11.21
C ASP A 140 14.37 -44.55 -11.01
N ASP A 141 13.66 -44.94 -9.93
CA ASP A 141 13.36 -46.33 -9.57
C ASP A 141 12.01 -46.84 -10.11
N GLY A 142 11.45 -46.14 -11.11
CA GLY A 142 10.18 -46.49 -11.71
C GLY A 142 10.23 -47.78 -12.52
N HIS A 143 9.13 -48.07 -13.24
CA HIS A 143 8.95 -49.36 -13.91
C HIS A 143 9.96 -49.65 -15.04
N GLY A 144 10.65 -48.62 -15.55
CA GLY A 144 11.56 -48.70 -16.70
C GLY A 144 10.88 -49.18 -18.00
N MET A 145 11.66 -49.41 -19.05
CA MET A 145 11.10 -49.78 -20.36
C MET A 145 11.81 -51.00 -20.95
N THR A 146 11.04 -51.83 -21.65
CA THR A 146 11.61 -52.84 -22.57
C THR A 146 12.12 -52.17 -23.85
N TRP A 147 12.96 -52.85 -24.64
CA TRP A 147 13.43 -52.30 -25.93
C TRP A 147 12.25 -51.96 -26.87
N LEU A 148 11.18 -52.77 -26.83
CA LEU A 148 9.98 -52.56 -27.63
C LEU A 148 9.21 -51.31 -27.18
N GLU A 149 9.23 -51.02 -25.88
CA GLU A 149 8.67 -49.79 -25.34
C GLU A 149 9.54 -48.58 -25.64
N VAL A 150 10.86 -48.71 -25.64
CA VAL A 150 11.74 -47.64 -26.11
C VAL A 150 11.39 -47.29 -27.57
N GLU A 151 11.29 -48.29 -28.44
CA GLU A 151 10.96 -48.12 -29.86
C GLU A 151 9.56 -47.54 -30.08
N LYS A 152 8.54 -48.09 -29.42
CA LYS A 152 7.13 -47.75 -29.70
C LYS A 152 6.55 -46.65 -28.82
N LYS A 153 7.11 -46.45 -27.62
CA LYS A 153 6.60 -45.52 -26.60
C LYS A 153 7.50 -44.31 -26.36
N PHE A 154 8.83 -44.47 -26.40
CA PHE A 154 9.79 -43.39 -26.08
C PHE A 154 10.21 -42.59 -27.32
N LEU A 155 10.77 -43.23 -28.34
CA LEU A 155 11.29 -42.57 -29.55
C LEU A 155 10.24 -41.79 -30.37
N PRO A 156 8.97 -42.21 -30.49
CA PRO A 156 8.01 -41.49 -31.31
C PRO A 156 7.63 -40.13 -30.70
N LEU A 157 7.98 -39.04 -31.40
CA LEU A 157 7.81 -37.66 -30.91
C LEU A 157 6.37 -37.17 -30.86
N ASN A 158 5.53 -37.61 -31.79
CA ASN A 158 4.12 -37.19 -31.89
C ASN A 158 3.17 -38.15 -31.15
N ARG A 159 3.70 -38.95 -30.22
CA ARG A 159 2.88 -39.88 -29.45
C ARG A 159 2.17 -39.16 -28.31
N GLN A 160 0.89 -38.92 -28.51
CA GLN A 160 -0.02 -38.52 -27.43
C GLN A 160 -0.26 -39.72 -26.50
N ARG A 161 0.44 -39.75 -25.36
CA ARG A 161 0.41 -40.88 -24.42
C ARG A 161 -1.01 -41.22 -23.95
N ARG A 162 -1.82 -40.19 -23.69
CA ARG A 162 -3.17 -40.33 -23.13
C ARG A 162 -4.22 -40.74 -24.18
N LEU A 163 -3.92 -40.50 -25.47
CA LEU A 163 -4.84 -40.78 -26.56
C LEU A 163 -4.98 -42.30 -26.76
N ASN A 164 -6.22 -42.79 -26.67
CA ASN A 164 -6.57 -44.09 -27.22
C ASN A 164 -6.90 -43.90 -28.71
N LYS A 165 -6.10 -44.51 -29.58
CA LYS A 165 -6.24 -44.37 -31.04
C LYS A 165 -7.54 -44.98 -31.58
N GLU A 166 -8.13 -45.97 -30.90
CA GLU A 166 -9.38 -46.63 -31.32
C GLU A 166 -10.59 -45.75 -31.02
N VAL A 167 -10.57 -45.08 -29.87
CA VAL A 167 -11.68 -44.22 -29.42
C VAL A 167 -11.50 -42.76 -29.88
N GLY A 168 -10.27 -42.35 -30.22
CA GLY A 168 -9.93 -40.99 -30.61
C GLY A 168 -10.01 -39.98 -29.44
N LYS A 169 -10.00 -40.47 -28.19
CA LYS A 169 -10.12 -39.65 -26.97
C LYS A 169 -8.99 -39.92 -25.99
N GLU A 170 -8.68 -38.92 -25.16
CA GLU A 170 -7.72 -39.06 -24.07
C GLU A 170 -8.35 -39.77 -22.87
N ILE A 171 -8.21 -41.09 -22.82
CA ILE A 171 -8.78 -41.93 -21.75
C ILE A 171 -7.70 -42.68 -20.95
N ASN A 172 -6.46 -42.74 -21.44
CA ASN A 172 -5.34 -43.36 -20.73
C ASN A 172 -4.68 -42.33 -19.80
N LEU A 173 -5.42 -41.95 -18.75
CA LEU A 173 -5.03 -40.86 -17.84
C LEU A 173 -4.09 -41.31 -16.71
N THR A 174 -3.93 -42.63 -16.50
CA THR A 174 -3.12 -43.17 -15.41
C THR A 174 -1.91 -43.96 -15.91
N SER A 175 -0.89 -44.05 -15.06
CA SER A 175 0.26 -44.94 -15.18
C SER A 175 -0.14 -46.39 -14.88
N GLU A 176 0.81 -47.31 -14.97
CA GLU A 176 0.58 -48.73 -14.70
C GLU A 176 0.30 -48.98 -13.20
N GLY A 177 0.90 -48.18 -12.32
CA GLY A 177 0.66 -48.15 -10.87
C GLY A 177 -0.55 -47.33 -10.43
N GLY A 178 -1.29 -46.72 -11.38
CA GLY A 178 -2.54 -46.01 -11.10
C GLY A 178 -2.39 -44.51 -10.76
N ARG A 179 -1.18 -43.94 -10.84
CA ARG A 179 -0.99 -42.49 -10.70
C ARG A 179 -1.54 -41.76 -11.91
N TYR A 180 -2.12 -40.57 -11.72
CA TYR A 180 -2.48 -39.72 -12.85
C TYR A 180 -1.21 -39.17 -13.50
N VAL A 181 -1.08 -39.40 -14.81
CA VAL A 181 0.14 -39.02 -15.54
C VAL A 181 0.16 -37.52 -15.73
N MET A 182 1.30 -36.88 -15.48
CA MET A 182 1.56 -35.49 -15.80
C MET A 182 1.73 -35.30 -17.32
N GLY A 183 2.37 -36.23 -18.03
CA GLY A 183 2.68 -36.09 -19.46
C GLY A 183 1.47 -36.22 -20.40
N ARG A 184 1.27 -35.23 -21.29
CA ARG A 184 0.19 -35.22 -22.31
C ARG A 184 0.69 -35.34 -23.75
N LYS A 185 1.56 -34.42 -24.17
CA LYS A 185 1.99 -34.22 -25.58
C LYS A 185 3.20 -35.03 -26.04
N GLY A 186 3.92 -35.68 -25.13
CA GLY A 186 5.10 -36.49 -25.48
C GLY A 186 6.39 -35.72 -25.79
N VAL A 187 6.36 -34.39 -25.82
CA VAL A 187 7.52 -33.54 -26.18
C VAL A 187 8.58 -33.36 -25.09
N GLY A 188 8.25 -33.63 -23.82
CA GLY A 188 9.17 -33.47 -22.69
C GLY A 188 10.45 -34.31 -22.78
N LYS A 189 10.46 -35.36 -23.61
CA LYS A 189 11.64 -36.20 -23.87
C LYS A 189 12.76 -35.44 -24.58
N LEU A 190 12.40 -34.46 -25.41
CA LEU A 190 13.35 -33.61 -26.14
C LEU A 190 13.84 -32.42 -25.32
N ALA A 191 13.30 -32.20 -24.12
CA ALA A 191 13.73 -31.09 -23.27
C ALA A 191 15.24 -31.17 -22.96
N GLY A 192 15.82 -32.38 -22.93
CA GLY A 192 17.27 -32.59 -22.79
C GLY A 192 18.10 -31.76 -23.77
N PHE A 193 17.65 -31.62 -25.02
CA PHE A 193 18.34 -30.83 -26.04
C PHE A 193 18.28 -29.32 -25.81
N GLY A 194 17.44 -28.85 -24.88
CA GLY A 194 17.50 -27.47 -24.38
C GLY A 194 18.76 -27.20 -23.56
N ALA A 195 19.29 -28.20 -22.85
CA ALA A 195 20.43 -28.06 -21.95
C ALA A 195 21.71 -28.78 -22.41
N ALA A 196 21.62 -29.73 -23.34
CA ALA A 196 22.73 -30.58 -23.76
C ALA A 196 22.71 -30.83 -25.28
N LEU A 197 23.85 -31.24 -25.84
CA LEU A 197 23.89 -31.77 -27.21
C LEU A 197 23.71 -33.29 -27.25
N THR A 198 24.02 -33.99 -26.17
CA THR A 198 23.89 -35.45 -26.09
C THR A 198 22.95 -35.83 -24.95
N VAL A 199 21.99 -36.70 -25.26
CA VAL A 199 21.05 -37.31 -24.30
C VAL A 199 21.18 -38.81 -24.39
N LYS A 200 21.73 -39.43 -23.35
CA LYS A 200 21.85 -40.89 -23.23
C LYS A 200 20.78 -41.43 -22.31
N LEU A 201 20.02 -42.42 -22.77
CA LEU A 201 19.01 -43.14 -22.00
C LEU A 201 19.54 -44.54 -21.71
N TRP A 202 19.48 -44.93 -20.44
CA TRP A 202 19.60 -46.30 -19.98
C TRP A 202 18.28 -46.66 -19.28
N THR A 203 17.68 -47.80 -19.59
CA THR A 203 16.41 -48.19 -18.96
C THR A 203 16.28 -49.69 -18.85
N LYS A 204 15.72 -50.14 -17.73
CA LYS A 204 15.52 -51.56 -17.43
C LYS A 204 14.12 -51.79 -16.89
N ARG A 205 13.40 -52.71 -17.52
CA ARG A 205 12.12 -53.23 -17.02
C ARG A 205 12.36 -54.34 -15.98
N LYS A 206 11.53 -54.39 -14.94
CA LYS A 206 11.53 -55.51 -13.98
C LYS A 206 11.24 -56.83 -14.71
N GLY A 207 11.97 -57.88 -14.35
CA GLY A 207 11.88 -59.21 -14.96
C GLY A 207 12.83 -59.43 -16.15
N GLU A 208 13.27 -58.36 -16.82
CA GLU A 208 14.32 -58.46 -17.85
C GLU A 208 15.70 -58.68 -17.23
N THR A 209 16.62 -59.31 -17.94
CA THR A 209 18.02 -59.50 -17.50
C THR A 209 19.00 -58.56 -18.20
N TYR A 210 18.49 -57.58 -18.92
CA TYR A 210 19.28 -56.58 -19.63
C TYR A 210 18.65 -55.19 -19.53
N ALA A 211 19.47 -54.16 -19.73
CA ALA A 211 19.01 -52.80 -19.94
C ALA A 211 19.16 -52.40 -21.42
N THR A 212 18.26 -51.54 -21.89
CA THR A 212 18.34 -50.92 -23.22
C THR A 212 19.02 -49.58 -23.09
N VAL A 213 20.03 -49.32 -23.93
CA VAL A 213 20.80 -48.08 -23.94
C VAL A 213 20.74 -47.44 -25.32
N ILE A 214 20.27 -46.19 -25.38
CA ILE A 214 20.27 -45.37 -26.60
C ILE A 214 20.96 -44.05 -26.33
N GLU A 215 21.60 -43.50 -27.36
CA GLU A 215 22.25 -42.20 -27.32
C GLU A 215 21.71 -41.33 -28.45
N LEU A 216 21.21 -40.15 -28.10
CA LEU A 216 20.65 -39.20 -29.03
C LEU A 216 21.55 -37.96 -29.06
N VAL A 217 22.04 -37.61 -30.25
CA VAL A 217 22.94 -36.46 -30.46
C VAL A 217 22.24 -35.41 -31.32
N ASP A 218 22.19 -34.16 -30.85
CA ASP A 218 21.46 -33.05 -31.49
C ASP A 218 21.92 -32.80 -32.94
N GLU A 219 23.22 -32.95 -33.20
CA GLU A 219 23.82 -32.76 -34.52
C GLU A 219 23.29 -33.77 -35.54
N ASP A 220 23.19 -35.06 -35.15
CA ASP A 220 22.66 -36.14 -36.00
C ASP A 220 21.18 -35.92 -36.32
N LEU A 221 20.43 -35.43 -35.34
CA LEU A 221 18.99 -35.16 -35.48
C LEU A 221 18.71 -33.93 -36.36
N ASN A 222 19.62 -32.94 -36.36
CA ASN A 222 19.48 -31.71 -37.15
C ASN A 222 19.93 -31.86 -38.61
N GLN A 223 20.83 -32.79 -38.91
CA GLN A 223 21.31 -33.06 -40.27
C GLN A 223 20.32 -33.90 -41.11
N ALA A 224 19.33 -34.53 -40.48
CA ALA A 224 18.28 -35.27 -41.17
C ALA A 224 17.37 -34.32 -41.97
N ALA A 225 17.58 -34.26 -43.30
CA ALA A 225 17.03 -33.23 -44.18
C ALA A 225 15.50 -33.28 -44.46
N SER A 226 14.73 -34.23 -43.92
CA SER A 226 13.26 -34.23 -43.97
C SER A 226 12.68 -35.27 -42.99
N ILE A 227 11.42 -35.71 -43.17
CA ILE A 227 10.78 -36.85 -42.48
C ILE A 227 11.51 -38.16 -42.86
N ALA A 228 12.79 -38.26 -42.51
CA ALA A 228 13.58 -39.47 -42.59
C ALA A 228 13.58 -40.09 -41.18
N GLU A 229 13.32 -41.39 -41.08
CA GLU A 229 13.55 -42.12 -39.84
C GLU A 229 15.03 -42.02 -39.49
N VAL A 230 15.36 -41.24 -38.46
CA VAL A 230 16.72 -41.23 -37.92
C VAL A 230 16.96 -42.59 -37.28
N ARG A 231 18.00 -43.30 -37.71
CA ARG A 231 18.38 -44.60 -37.16
C ARG A 231 19.24 -44.36 -35.92
N ILE A 232 18.67 -44.58 -34.75
CA ILE A 232 19.34 -44.43 -33.47
C ILE A 232 20.04 -45.75 -33.14
N PRO A 233 21.36 -45.77 -32.89
CA PRO A 233 22.06 -46.96 -32.43
C PRO A 233 21.57 -47.38 -31.06
N VAL A 234 21.41 -48.69 -30.88
CA VAL A 234 20.96 -49.29 -29.62
C VAL A 234 21.99 -50.29 -29.14
N THR A 235 22.35 -50.18 -27.88
CA THR A 235 23.21 -51.12 -27.18
C THR A 235 22.47 -51.72 -25.99
N TYR A 236 22.93 -52.87 -25.52
CA TYR A 236 22.31 -53.60 -24.43
C TYR A 236 23.36 -53.92 -23.37
N GLU A 237 22.97 -53.75 -22.11
CA GLU A 237 23.78 -54.16 -20.97
C GLU A 237 23.17 -55.45 -20.39
N ASP A 238 23.80 -56.59 -20.68
CA ASP A 238 23.35 -57.92 -20.28
C ASP A 238 23.85 -58.32 -18.88
N GLY A 239 23.19 -59.31 -18.25
CA GLY A 239 23.61 -59.90 -16.98
C GLY A 239 23.13 -59.16 -15.73
N LEU A 240 22.13 -58.29 -15.88
CA LEU A 240 21.54 -57.52 -14.79
C LEU A 240 20.54 -58.34 -13.97
N HIS A 241 20.40 -58.01 -12.69
CA HIS A 241 19.49 -58.72 -11.79
C HIS A 241 18.02 -58.50 -12.20
N PRO A 242 17.16 -59.54 -12.22
CA PRO A 242 15.76 -59.43 -12.65
C PRO A 242 14.94 -58.40 -11.85
N ASP A 243 15.22 -58.25 -10.56
CA ASP A 243 14.51 -57.30 -9.68
C ASP A 243 14.94 -55.84 -9.87
N MET A 244 16.06 -55.56 -10.55
CA MET A 244 16.42 -54.19 -10.89
C MET A 244 15.40 -53.63 -11.89
N GLN A 245 15.07 -52.36 -11.74
CA GLN A 245 14.26 -51.60 -12.68
C GLN A 245 14.63 -50.13 -12.59
N GLY A 246 14.15 -49.33 -13.54
CA GLY A 246 14.33 -47.89 -13.50
C GLY A 246 14.80 -47.32 -14.82
N THR A 247 15.04 -46.03 -14.80
CA THR A 247 15.56 -45.29 -15.95
C THR A 247 16.62 -44.31 -15.50
N LYS A 248 17.67 -44.19 -16.30
CA LYS A 248 18.76 -43.23 -16.14
C LYS A 248 18.89 -42.41 -17.42
N VAL A 249 18.88 -41.09 -17.28
CA VAL A 249 19.12 -40.14 -18.36
C VAL A 249 20.38 -39.35 -18.03
N THR A 250 21.35 -39.39 -18.93
CA THR A 250 22.59 -38.62 -18.83
C THR A 250 22.59 -37.53 -19.90
N LEU A 251 22.78 -36.28 -19.47
CA LEU A 251 22.92 -35.10 -20.30
C LEU A 251 24.39 -34.70 -20.34
N SER A 252 25.05 -34.83 -21.49
CA SER A 252 26.47 -34.50 -21.68
C SER A 252 26.65 -33.50 -22.82
N ARG A 253 27.87 -32.93 -22.94
CA ARG A 253 28.13 -31.77 -23.80
C ARG A 253 27.13 -30.65 -23.49
N LEU A 254 27.08 -30.28 -22.20
CA LEU A 254 26.11 -29.32 -21.66
C LEU A 254 26.30 -27.94 -22.30
N LYS A 255 25.21 -27.30 -22.70
CA LYS A 255 25.23 -25.94 -23.26
C LYS A 255 25.58 -24.96 -22.15
N ALA A 256 26.58 -24.11 -22.40
CA ALA A 256 27.01 -23.13 -21.42
C ALA A 256 25.83 -22.23 -21.02
N ASP A 257 25.08 -21.62 -21.93
CA ASP A 257 24.00 -20.70 -21.53
C ASP A 257 22.89 -21.37 -20.68
N ALA A 258 22.49 -22.61 -21.03
CA ALA A 258 21.43 -23.33 -20.33
C ALA A 258 21.78 -23.69 -18.86
N THR A 259 23.07 -23.76 -18.52
CA THR A 259 23.58 -24.14 -17.19
C THR A 259 23.95 -22.94 -16.32
N ARG A 260 23.36 -21.76 -16.57
CA ARG A 260 23.75 -20.49 -15.92
C ARG A 260 23.16 -20.25 -14.55
N ASP A 261 22.07 -20.92 -14.26
CA ASP A 261 21.41 -20.80 -12.98
C ASP A 261 22.23 -21.53 -11.91
N SER A 262 22.30 -20.95 -10.71
CA SER A 262 22.90 -21.59 -9.56
C SER A 262 22.10 -22.83 -9.16
N LEU A 263 22.73 -23.76 -8.43
CA LEU A 263 22.05 -24.94 -7.90
C LEU A 263 20.80 -24.55 -7.09
N GLU A 264 20.87 -23.51 -6.26
CA GLU A 264 19.73 -23.00 -5.50
C GLU A 264 18.57 -22.51 -6.39
N LYS A 265 18.86 -21.83 -7.50
CA LYS A 265 17.82 -21.43 -8.46
C LYS A 265 17.18 -22.65 -9.14
N ILE A 266 17.97 -23.66 -9.46
CA ILE A 266 17.49 -24.93 -10.03
C ILE A 266 16.59 -25.64 -9.02
N LYS A 267 17.05 -25.81 -7.77
CA LYS A 267 16.26 -26.38 -6.67
C LYS A 267 14.92 -25.63 -6.51
N LYS A 268 14.95 -24.29 -6.46
CA LYS A 268 13.73 -23.46 -6.37
C LYS A 268 12.78 -23.66 -7.55
N ALA A 269 13.29 -23.80 -8.77
CA ALA A 269 12.47 -24.06 -9.96
C ALA A 269 11.78 -25.43 -9.90
N ILE A 270 12.49 -26.46 -9.42
CA ILE A 270 11.94 -27.80 -9.21
C ILE A 270 10.88 -27.77 -8.10
N THR A 271 11.22 -27.21 -6.93
CA THR A 271 10.28 -27.11 -5.79
C THR A 271 9.01 -26.37 -6.17
N LYS A 272 9.12 -25.25 -6.90
CA LYS A 272 7.95 -24.49 -7.39
C LYS A 272 7.09 -25.30 -8.38
N SER A 273 7.71 -26.18 -9.18
CA SER A 273 6.97 -26.96 -10.17
C SER A 273 6.20 -28.14 -9.56
N PHE A 274 6.64 -28.63 -8.39
CA PHE A 274 6.15 -29.85 -7.77
C PHE A 274 5.70 -29.67 -6.31
N SER A 275 5.38 -28.45 -5.88
CA SER A 275 5.03 -28.20 -4.47
C SER A 275 3.79 -28.92 -3.96
N ALA A 276 2.93 -29.40 -4.87
CA ALA A 276 1.77 -30.21 -4.56
C ALA A 276 2.10 -31.72 -4.38
N ILE A 277 3.30 -32.16 -4.76
CA ILE A 277 3.76 -33.53 -4.52
C ILE A 277 4.07 -33.71 -3.04
N ARG A 278 3.59 -34.80 -2.46
CA ARG A 278 3.92 -35.20 -1.10
C ARG A 278 5.17 -36.08 -1.08
N PRO A 279 6.10 -35.89 -0.12
CA PRO A 279 7.29 -36.72 -0.02
C PRO A 279 7.01 -38.22 0.11
N GLU A 280 5.88 -38.59 0.73
CA GLU A 280 5.45 -40.00 0.82
C GLU A 280 5.02 -40.61 -0.52
N ASP A 281 4.63 -39.77 -1.49
CA ASP A 281 4.17 -40.21 -2.80
C ASP A 281 5.34 -40.28 -3.80
N PHE A 282 6.27 -39.31 -3.74
CA PHE A 282 7.41 -39.20 -4.64
C PHE A 282 8.50 -38.29 -4.08
N VAL A 283 9.70 -38.84 -3.90
CA VAL A 283 10.87 -38.12 -3.37
C VAL A 283 11.72 -37.60 -4.53
N ILE A 284 12.13 -36.32 -4.44
CA ILE A 284 13.08 -35.71 -5.38
C ILE A 284 14.36 -35.38 -4.63
N GLU A 285 15.45 -36.04 -4.97
CA GLU A 285 16.78 -35.78 -4.41
C GLU A 285 17.66 -35.03 -5.43
N VAL A 286 18.34 -33.99 -4.98
CA VAL A 286 19.31 -33.24 -5.80
C VAL A 286 20.66 -33.27 -5.08
N ASN A 287 21.68 -33.86 -5.72
CA ASN A 287 23.02 -34.06 -5.14
C ASN A 287 23.01 -34.79 -3.79
N GLY A 288 22.12 -35.80 -3.66
CA GLY A 288 21.96 -36.61 -2.44
C GLY A 288 21.17 -35.93 -1.32
N GLU A 289 20.62 -34.74 -1.56
CA GLU A 289 19.76 -34.03 -0.60
C GLU A 289 18.29 -34.09 -1.07
N PRO A 290 17.37 -34.66 -0.27
CA PRO A 290 15.94 -34.58 -0.54
C PRO A 290 15.46 -33.12 -0.52
N LEU A 291 14.73 -32.72 -1.56
CA LEU A 291 14.11 -31.41 -1.62
C LEU A 291 13.00 -31.32 -0.57
N LYS A 292 13.06 -30.29 0.26
CA LYS A 292 12.03 -29.99 1.25
C LYS A 292 10.96 -29.09 0.63
N PHE A 293 9.72 -29.54 0.70
CA PHE A 293 8.54 -28.78 0.30
C PHE A 293 7.92 -28.16 1.56
N GLU A 294 8.51 -27.06 2.02
CA GLU A 294 8.06 -26.41 3.25
C GLU A 294 6.90 -25.45 2.97
N VAL A 295 5.85 -25.55 3.79
CA VAL A 295 4.80 -24.54 3.85
C VAL A 295 5.39 -23.29 4.49
N PRO A 296 5.39 -22.13 3.80
CA PRO A 296 5.90 -20.88 4.35
C PRO A 296 5.27 -20.52 5.70
N ASP A 297 5.95 -19.67 6.46
CA ASP A 297 5.42 -19.16 7.71
C ASP A 297 4.44 -18.02 7.43
N TYR A 298 3.16 -18.36 7.36
CA TYR A 298 2.09 -17.41 7.09
C TYR A 298 1.63 -16.74 8.39
N GLU A 299 1.48 -15.41 8.37
CA GLU A 299 0.83 -14.67 9.47
C GLU A 299 -0.67 -14.99 9.56
N PHE A 300 -1.26 -15.40 8.44
CA PHE A 300 -2.67 -15.74 8.34
C PHE A 300 -2.93 -16.80 7.27
N ILE A 301 -3.80 -17.76 7.57
CA ILE A 301 -4.21 -18.83 6.67
C ILE A 301 -5.72 -18.80 6.49
N PHE A 302 -6.17 -18.91 5.24
CA PHE A 302 -7.57 -19.00 4.87
C PHE A 302 -7.86 -20.30 4.10
N PRO A 303 -8.96 -21.00 4.43
CA PRO A 303 -9.87 -20.73 5.54
C PRO A 303 -9.24 -20.98 6.92
N THR A 304 -9.76 -20.33 7.95
CA THR A 304 -9.13 -20.24 9.30
C THR A 304 -9.07 -21.55 10.10
N HIS A 305 -9.76 -22.60 9.66
CA HIS A 305 -9.65 -23.93 10.28
C HIS A 305 -8.43 -24.70 9.78
N LEU A 306 -7.81 -24.29 8.66
CA LEU A 306 -6.57 -24.89 8.18
C LEU A 306 -5.40 -24.40 9.02
N THR A 307 -4.46 -25.30 9.26
CA THR A 307 -3.22 -25.01 9.99
C THR A 307 -2.02 -25.28 9.09
N ARG A 308 -0.88 -24.66 9.40
CA ARG A 308 0.37 -24.91 8.67
C ARG A 308 0.76 -26.39 8.66
N GLU A 309 0.62 -27.07 9.80
CA GLU A 309 0.87 -28.51 9.92
C GLU A 309 -0.13 -29.35 9.11
N GLY A 310 -1.41 -28.97 9.13
CA GLY A 310 -2.43 -29.62 8.30
C GLY A 310 -2.11 -29.49 6.82
N ILE A 311 -1.76 -28.29 6.36
CA ILE A 311 -1.35 -28.03 4.97
C ILE A 311 -0.12 -28.85 4.60
N ALA A 312 0.86 -28.98 5.49
CA ALA A 312 2.04 -29.82 5.27
C ALA A 312 1.70 -31.32 5.13
N ARG A 313 0.64 -31.80 5.82
CA ARG A 313 0.07 -33.16 5.62
C ARG A 313 -0.88 -33.26 4.42
N GLY A 314 -1.00 -32.17 3.65
CA GLY A 314 -1.85 -32.09 2.45
C GLY A 314 -3.33 -31.82 2.72
N GLU A 315 -3.69 -31.28 3.89
CA GLU A 315 -5.04 -30.76 4.14
C GLU A 315 -5.29 -29.51 3.27
N ARG A 316 -6.47 -29.45 2.64
CA ARG A 316 -6.90 -28.37 1.77
C ARG A 316 -8.40 -28.15 1.93
N GLN A 317 -8.87 -26.93 1.70
CA GLN A 317 -10.30 -26.66 1.56
C GLN A 317 -10.77 -27.17 0.20
N LYS A 318 -11.83 -27.99 0.17
CA LYS A 318 -12.47 -28.43 -1.07
C LYS A 318 -13.53 -27.42 -1.52
N ALA A 319 -13.61 -27.20 -2.82
CA ALA A 319 -14.65 -26.40 -3.46
C ALA A 319 -15.00 -26.99 -4.82
N SER A 320 -16.08 -26.48 -5.43
CA SER A 320 -16.45 -26.81 -6.80
C SER A 320 -17.00 -25.59 -7.50
N VAL A 321 -16.91 -25.58 -8.82
CA VAL A 321 -17.58 -24.61 -9.68
C VAL A 321 -18.48 -25.32 -10.66
N HIS A 322 -19.74 -24.90 -10.73
CA HIS A 322 -20.69 -25.42 -11.69
C HIS A 322 -20.51 -24.70 -13.03
N VAL A 323 -20.33 -25.46 -14.11
CA VAL A 323 -20.29 -24.95 -15.48
C VAL A 323 -21.52 -25.48 -16.24
N PRO A 324 -22.41 -24.60 -16.74
CA PRO A 324 -23.60 -25.03 -17.47
C PRO A 324 -23.25 -25.99 -18.62
N GLY A 325 -23.95 -27.12 -18.68
CA GLY A 325 -23.74 -28.14 -19.72
C GLY A 325 -22.51 -29.05 -19.54
N ILE A 326 -21.63 -28.76 -18.57
CA ILE A 326 -20.44 -29.57 -18.27
C ILE A 326 -20.56 -30.23 -16.89
N GLY A 327 -21.11 -29.51 -15.91
CA GLY A 327 -21.29 -29.99 -14.53
C GLY A 327 -20.32 -29.35 -13.56
N ASP A 328 -20.13 -30.00 -12.41
CA ASP A 328 -19.31 -29.48 -11.32
C ASP A 328 -17.83 -29.85 -11.49
N LEU A 329 -16.98 -28.85 -11.48
CA LEU A 329 -15.53 -28.99 -11.53
C LEU A 329 -14.97 -28.84 -10.11
N PRO A 330 -14.47 -29.91 -9.47
CA PRO A 330 -13.89 -29.83 -8.15
C PRO A 330 -12.48 -29.22 -8.19
N PHE A 331 -12.14 -28.49 -7.13
CA PHE A 331 -10.79 -28.03 -6.86
C PHE A 331 -10.56 -27.95 -5.35
N SER A 332 -9.30 -27.99 -4.93
CA SER A 332 -8.89 -27.77 -3.54
C SER A 332 -7.98 -26.56 -3.44
N TYR A 333 -7.99 -25.86 -2.31
CA TYR A 333 -7.19 -24.65 -2.13
C TYR A 333 -6.80 -24.39 -0.68
N TYR A 334 -5.81 -23.52 -0.51
CA TYR A 334 -5.62 -22.70 0.68
C TYR A 334 -5.04 -21.34 0.25
N VAL A 335 -5.17 -20.34 1.11
CA VAL A 335 -4.55 -19.02 0.89
C VAL A 335 -3.76 -18.65 2.13
N GLY A 336 -2.47 -18.44 1.98
CA GLY A 336 -1.59 -17.93 3.02
C GLY A 336 -1.25 -16.45 2.78
N PHE A 337 -1.05 -15.70 3.85
CA PHE A 337 -0.50 -14.35 3.81
C PHE A 337 0.82 -14.33 4.57
N LEU A 338 1.89 -13.93 3.89
CA LEU A 338 3.22 -13.79 4.49
C LEU A 338 3.30 -12.51 5.35
N ALA A 339 4.15 -12.53 6.39
CA ALA A 339 4.46 -11.30 7.11
C ALA A 339 5.20 -10.29 6.21
N ARG A 340 4.94 -8.99 6.41
CA ARG A 340 5.48 -7.90 5.55
C ARG A 340 7.01 -7.89 5.45
N SER A 341 7.72 -8.41 6.44
CA SER A 341 9.18 -8.51 6.51
C SER A 341 9.80 -9.59 5.60
N HIS A 342 9.00 -10.50 5.04
CA HIS A 342 9.50 -11.72 4.39
C HIS A 342 9.07 -11.90 2.92
N GLY A 343 8.30 -10.99 2.33
CA GLY A 343 7.76 -11.15 0.98
C GLY A 343 8.31 -10.18 -0.06
N SER A 344 8.82 -10.70 -1.18
CA SER A 344 8.91 -9.93 -2.42
C SER A 344 7.59 -10.06 -3.19
N GLY A 345 6.95 -8.96 -3.58
CA GLY A 345 5.66 -8.96 -4.30
C GLY A 345 5.66 -9.63 -5.69
N ALA A 346 6.75 -10.29 -6.08
CA ALA A 346 6.94 -10.94 -7.39
C ALA A 346 6.20 -12.29 -7.53
N ASP A 347 5.99 -13.04 -6.45
CA ASP A 347 5.31 -14.35 -6.45
C ASP A 347 3.92 -14.27 -5.79
N ARG A 348 3.14 -13.23 -6.10
CA ARG A 348 1.81 -13.01 -5.50
C ARG A 348 0.66 -13.57 -6.33
N GLY A 349 -0.40 -14.00 -5.65
CA GLY A 349 -1.64 -14.45 -6.28
C GLY A 349 -1.84 -15.96 -6.22
N ALA A 350 -2.61 -16.49 -7.16
CA ALA A 350 -2.91 -17.90 -7.24
C ALA A 350 -1.89 -18.66 -8.08
N THR A 351 -1.46 -19.81 -7.58
CA THR A 351 -0.64 -20.81 -8.25
C THR A 351 -1.47 -22.08 -8.39
N ILE A 352 -1.67 -22.52 -9.63
CA ILE A 352 -2.57 -23.63 -9.98
C ILE A 352 -1.73 -24.85 -10.33
N TYR A 353 -1.98 -25.95 -9.64
CA TYR A 353 -1.42 -27.27 -9.88
C TYR A 353 -2.47 -28.21 -10.47
N CYS A 354 -2.02 -29.08 -11.37
CA CYS A 354 -2.83 -30.17 -11.93
C CYS A 354 -1.99 -31.44 -11.92
N ASN A 355 -2.55 -32.52 -11.35
CA ASN A 355 -1.87 -33.79 -11.13
C ASN A 355 -0.50 -33.57 -10.46
N ASN A 356 -0.49 -32.78 -9.38
CA ASN A 356 0.68 -32.37 -8.57
C ASN A 356 1.79 -31.60 -9.31
N ARG A 357 1.53 -31.09 -10.52
CA ARG A 357 2.49 -30.31 -11.31
C ARG A 357 1.94 -28.92 -11.62
N LEU A 358 2.82 -27.91 -11.58
CA LEU A 358 2.48 -26.54 -11.91
C LEU A 358 1.82 -26.47 -13.30
N ALA A 359 0.67 -25.78 -13.37
CA ALA A 359 -0.08 -25.54 -14.59
C ALA A 359 -0.10 -24.04 -14.94
N ALA A 360 -0.28 -23.16 -13.95
CA ALA A 360 -0.29 -21.71 -14.13
C ALA A 360 0.06 -20.94 -12.85
N GLY A 361 0.45 -19.67 -13.02
CA GLY A 361 0.73 -18.75 -11.93
C GLY A 361 2.18 -18.81 -11.41
N PRO A 362 2.52 -18.05 -10.35
CA PRO A 362 1.64 -17.18 -9.56
C PRO A 362 1.05 -16.03 -10.38
N ALA A 363 -0.26 -15.79 -10.26
CA ALA A 363 -0.91 -14.67 -10.93
C ALA A 363 -2.20 -14.23 -10.22
N LEU A 364 -2.62 -12.99 -10.45
CA LEU A 364 -3.85 -12.45 -9.87
C LEU A 364 -5.10 -12.77 -10.68
N PHE A 365 -4.96 -13.29 -11.91
CA PHE A 365 -6.07 -13.71 -12.79
C PHE A 365 -7.23 -12.70 -12.88
N GLY A 366 -6.92 -11.41 -13.01
CA GLY A 366 -7.94 -10.35 -13.10
C GLY A 366 -8.54 -9.92 -11.76
N LEU A 367 -7.98 -10.35 -10.63
CA LEU A 367 -8.31 -9.78 -9.32
C LEU A 367 -8.06 -8.26 -9.36
N PRO A 368 -9.08 -7.41 -9.10
CA PRO A 368 -8.91 -5.97 -9.15
C PRO A 368 -7.93 -5.51 -8.09
N THR A 369 -6.78 -4.98 -8.52
CA THR A 369 -5.78 -4.35 -7.65
C THR A 369 -6.00 -2.84 -7.56
N GLY A 370 -7.24 -2.36 -7.65
CA GLY A 370 -7.53 -0.92 -7.63
C GLY A 370 -6.90 -0.21 -6.42
N MET A 371 -6.78 1.12 -6.50
CA MET A 371 -6.07 1.99 -5.53
C MET A 371 -6.27 1.64 -4.04
N HIS A 372 -7.39 1.00 -3.66
CA HIS A 372 -7.73 0.59 -2.30
C HIS A 372 -7.19 -0.79 -1.83
N SER A 373 -6.57 -1.61 -2.69
CA SER A 373 -6.18 -3.01 -2.36
C SER A 373 -4.70 -3.34 -2.58
N PHE A 374 -3.88 -2.38 -3.02
CA PHE A 374 -2.49 -2.62 -3.47
C PHE A 374 -1.65 -3.41 -2.45
N HIS A 375 -1.70 -3.04 -1.17
CA HIS A 375 -0.89 -3.70 -0.12
C HIS A 375 -1.47 -5.02 0.41
N SER A 376 -2.75 -5.30 0.17
CA SER A 376 -3.41 -6.51 0.67
C SER A 376 -3.03 -7.77 -0.14
N THR A 377 -2.60 -7.59 -1.39
CA THR A 377 -2.24 -8.69 -2.29
C THR A 377 -0.75 -8.99 -2.32
N ASP A 378 0.10 -8.09 -1.81
CA ASP A 378 1.56 -8.16 -1.96
C ASP A 378 2.22 -9.37 -1.26
N TYR A 379 1.46 -10.02 -0.38
CA TYR A 379 1.91 -11.14 0.44
C TYR A 379 1.02 -12.37 0.32
N MET A 380 0.06 -12.34 -0.61
CA MET A 380 -0.92 -13.41 -0.79
C MET A 380 -0.33 -14.54 -1.63
N ASP A 381 -0.32 -15.73 -1.05
CA ASP A 381 0.06 -16.98 -1.69
C ASP A 381 -1.16 -17.92 -1.71
N CYS A 382 -1.83 -18.01 -2.85
CA CYS A 382 -3.00 -18.84 -3.04
C CYS A 382 -2.60 -20.11 -3.78
N ILE A 383 -2.61 -21.27 -3.12
CA ILE A 383 -2.33 -22.55 -3.76
C ILE A 383 -3.64 -23.22 -4.12
N VAL A 384 -3.76 -23.64 -5.38
CA VAL A 384 -4.95 -24.29 -5.93
C VAL A 384 -4.56 -25.59 -6.61
N GLU A 385 -5.23 -26.68 -6.25
CA GLU A 385 -5.13 -27.98 -6.90
C GLU A 385 -6.42 -28.21 -7.71
N ALA A 386 -6.32 -28.17 -9.03
CA ALA A 386 -7.47 -28.18 -9.95
C ALA A 386 -7.31 -29.27 -11.02
N ASP A 387 -7.14 -30.53 -10.58
CA ASP A 387 -6.89 -31.67 -11.45
C ASP A 387 -7.91 -31.85 -12.58
N ALA A 388 -9.16 -31.43 -12.36
CA ALA A 388 -10.23 -31.50 -13.36
C ALA A 388 -9.86 -30.77 -14.67
N LEU A 389 -9.00 -29.74 -14.61
CA LEU A 389 -8.53 -29.01 -15.80
C LEU A 389 -7.60 -29.86 -16.68
N ASP A 390 -6.86 -30.83 -16.13
CA ASP A 390 -5.95 -31.68 -16.90
C ASP A 390 -6.48 -33.12 -17.09
N ARG A 391 -7.60 -33.46 -16.48
CA ARG A 391 -8.27 -34.78 -16.63
C ARG A 391 -9.38 -34.80 -17.69
N SER A 392 -9.46 -33.77 -18.52
CA SER A 392 -10.40 -33.69 -19.64
C SER A 392 -9.73 -34.02 -20.98
N ASP A 393 -10.55 -34.35 -21.99
CA ASP A 393 -10.10 -34.58 -23.37
C ASP A 393 -9.60 -33.30 -24.06
N ILE A 394 -9.84 -32.12 -23.48
CA ILE A 394 -9.35 -30.83 -23.95
C ILE A 394 -8.09 -30.42 -23.18
N ASP A 395 -7.07 -29.95 -23.91
CA ASP A 395 -5.82 -29.46 -23.35
C ASP A 395 -5.93 -27.98 -22.99
N PHE A 396 -6.26 -27.69 -21.73
CA PHE A 396 -6.34 -26.32 -21.22
C PHE A 396 -4.97 -25.77 -20.79
N VAL A 397 -3.94 -26.59 -20.58
CA VAL A 397 -2.63 -26.11 -20.08
C VAL A 397 -1.71 -25.77 -21.26
N ASN A 398 -0.98 -24.65 -21.15
CA ASN A 398 0.01 -24.28 -22.15
C ASN A 398 1.16 -25.30 -22.19
N THR A 399 1.78 -25.49 -23.35
CA THR A 399 2.89 -26.44 -23.53
C THR A 399 4.05 -26.17 -22.56
N ALA A 400 4.35 -24.89 -22.30
CA ALA A 400 5.39 -24.46 -21.35
C ALA A 400 4.97 -24.53 -19.86
N ARG A 401 3.71 -24.94 -19.56
CA ARG A 401 3.15 -25.09 -18.21
C ARG A 401 3.30 -23.88 -17.27
N ASN A 402 3.25 -22.69 -17.85
CA ASN A 402 3.30 -21.41 -17.12
C ASN A 402 1.97 -20.64 -17.23
N GLY A 403 0.92 -21.27 -17.76
CA GLY A 403 -0.35 -20.62 -18.04
C GLY A 403 -1.40 -21.61 -18.55
N ILE A 404 -2.66 -21.20 -18.44
CA ILE A 404 -3.82 -21.91 -18.97
C ILE A 404 -4.31 -21.15 -20.20
N LYS A 405 -4.87 -21.85 -21.19
CA LYS A 405 -5.46 -21.29 -22.40
C LYS A 405 -6.81 -20.66 -22.06
N GLU A 406 -6.83 -19.33 -22.01
CA GLU A 406 -8.03 -18.54 -21.75
C GLU A 406 -8.97 -18.50 -22.97
N GLY A 407 -10.21 -18.04 -22.77
CA GLY A 407 -11.22 -17.92 -23.83
C GLY A 407 -12.24 -19.07 -23.90
N ASN A 408 -12.22 -20.01 -22.95
CA ASN A 408 -13.23 -21.06 -22.81
C ASN A 408 -14.02 -20.88 -21.49
N GLU A 409 -15.33 -21.18 -21.52
CA GLU A 409 -16.24 -21.11 -20.38
C GLU A 409 -15.75 -21.90 -19.15
N VAL A 410 -15.14 -23.08 -19.34
CA VAL A 410 -14.55 -23.90 -18.27
C VAL A 410 -13.47 -23.15 -17.52
N VAL A 411 -12.51 -22.61 -18.27
CA VAL A 411 -11.36 -21.88 -17.71
C VAL A 411 -11.83 -20.58 -17.07
N GLY A 412 -12.73 -19.86 -17.74
CA GLY A 412 -13.34 -18.64 -17.20
C GLY A 412 -14.02 -18.88 -15.85
N ALA A 413 -14.89 -19.89 -15.78
CA ALA A 413 -15.59 -20.23 -14.55
C ALA A 413 -14.64 -20.64 -13.41
N MET A 414 -13.60 -21.42 -13.71
CA MET A 414 -12.59 -21.82 -12.73
C MET A 414 -11.78 -20.62 -12.22
N LEU A 415 -11.28 -19.77 -13.11
CA LEU A 415 -10.52 -18.57 -12.73
C LEU A 415 -11.39 -17.61 -11.91
N GLU A 416 -12.66 -17.42 -12.28
CA GLU A 416 -13.61 -16.64 -11.48
C GLU A 416 -13.83 -17.23 -10.09
N ALA A 417 -13.91 -18.56 -9.96
CA ALA A 417 -14.01 -19.24 -8.67
C ALA A 417 -12.78 -19.01 -7.79
N ILE A 418 -11.58 -19.11 -8.37
CA ILE A 418 -10.31 -18.83 -7.69
C ILE A 418 -10.24 -17.35 -7.28
N VAL A 419 -10.65 -16.42 -8.14
CA VAL A 419 -10.73 -14.99 -7.80
C VAL A 419 -11.72 -14.73 -6.65
N ARG A 420 -12.87 -15.42 -6.60
CA ARG A 420 -13.79 -15.34 -5.46
C ARG A 420 -13.14 -15.84 -4.16
N VAL A 421 -12.37 -16.92 -4.22
CA VAL A 421 -11.61 -17.43 -3.07
C VAL A 421 -10.59 -16.39 -2.59
N MET A 422 -9.80 -15.81 -3.49
CA MET A 422 -8.83 -14.77 -3.14
C MET A 422 -9.50 -13.54 -2.52
N ARG A 423 -10.63 -13.08 -3.06
CA ARG A 423 -11.42 -11.97 -2.47
C ARG A 423 -11.92 -12.30 -1.07
N GLY A 424 -12.41 -13.53 -0.85
CA GLY A 424 -12.81 -14.01 0.46
C GLY A 424 -11.65 -13.98 1.46
N ALA A 425 -10.49 -14.45 1.03
CA ALA A 425 -9.27 -14.46 1.83
C ALA A 425 -8.81 -13.04 2.21
N ILE A 426 -8.79 -12.10 1.27
CA ILE A 426 -8.44 -10.68 1.53
C ILE A 426 -9.38 -10.04 2.55
N ASN A 427 -10.68 -10.30 2.44
CA ASN A 427 -11.67 -9.77 3.36
C ASN A 427 -11.48 -10.31 4.79
N GLU A 428 -11.20 -11.61 4.94
CA GLU A 428 -10.95 -12.23 6.24
C GLU A 428 -9.61 -11.82 6.83
N HIS A 429 -8.55 -11.72 6.01
CA HIS A 429 -7.26 -11.18 6.43
C HIS A 429 -7.38 -9.73 6.92
N SER A 430 -8.14 -8.90 6.21
CA SER A 430 -8.43 -7.53 6.64
C SER A 430 -9.17 -7.46 7.98
N ARG A 431 -10.05 -8.42 8.26
CA ARG A 431 -10.73 -8.54 9.57
C ARG A 431 -9.75 -8.96 10.66
N PHE A 432 -8.88 -9.92 10.37
CA PHE A 432 -7.82 -10.37 11.26
C PHE A 432 -6.88 -9.21 11.65
N LYS A 433 -6.37 -8.45 10.67
CA LYS A 433 -5.50 -7.28 10.93
C LYS A 433 -6.23 -6.18 11.72
N ARG A 434 -7.52 -5.96 11.47
CA ARG A 434 -8.34 -5.02 12.28
C ARG A 434 -8.44 -5.47 13.74
N ALA A 435 -8.71 -6.74 13.99
CA ALA A 435 -8.79 -7.28 15.34
C ALA A 435 -7.44 -7.22 16.07
N GLU A 436 -6.33 -7.50 15.36
CA GLU A 436 -4.98 -7.36 15.89
C GLU A 436 -4.66 -5.90 16.26
N ALA A 437 -4.98 -4.96 15.37
CA ALA A 437 -4.84 -3.53 15.63
C ALA A 437 -5.68 -3.08 16.83
N ASP A 438 -6.94 -3.51 16.93
CA ASP A 438 -7.80 -3.20 18.08
C ASP A 438 -7.22 -3.70 19.40
N ARG A 439 -6.64 -4.91 19.43
CA ARG A 439 -5.96 -5.44 20.61
C ARG A 439 -4.73 -4.58 20.98
N LYS A 440 -3.87 -4.28 20.01
CA LYS A 440 -2.67 -3.45 20.24
C LYS A 440 -3.04 -2.04 20.71
N LEU A 441 -4.09 -1.44 20.16
CA LEU A 441 -4.61 -0.13 20.57
C LEU A 441 -5.13 -0.11 22.03
N LEU A 442 -5.62 -1.24 22.54
CA LEU A 442 -6.06 -1.38 23.93
C LEU A 442 -4.88 -1.54 24.91
N GLU A 443 -3.81 -2.19 24.47
CA GLU A 443 -2.62 -2.48 25.28
C GLU A 443 -1.67 -1.28 25.37
N ASP A 444 -1.65 -0.42 24.34
CA ASP A 444 -0.74 0.72 24.25
C ASP A 444 -1.23 1.98 24.99
N LYS A 445 -0.31 2.64 25.69
CA LYS A 445 -0.62 3.82 26.52
C LYS A 445 -0.95 5.04 25.67
N THR A 446 -0.19 5.28 24.60
CA THR A 446 -0.38 6.42 23.70
C THR A 446 -1.70 6.28 22.95
N ALA A 447 -1.97 5.09 22.43
CA ALA A 447 -3.21 4.77 21.73
C ALA A 447 -4.45 4.81 22.64
N SER A 448 -4.31 4.46 23.92
CA SER A 448 -5.38 4.60 24.93
C SER A 448 -5.75 6.07 25.21
N VAL A 449 -4.78 6.99 25.18
CA VAL A 449 -5.05 8.43 25.30
C VAL A 449 -5.82 8.92 24.08
N ILE A 450 -5.36 8.56 22.88
CA ILE A 450 -6.01 8.93 21.62
C ILE A 450 -7.43 8.34 21.52
N SER A 451 -7.63 7.10 21.96
CA SER A 451 -8.94 6.45 21.98
C SER A 451 -9.92 7.17 22.92
N ARG A 452 -9.47 7.63 24.09
CA ARG A 452 -10.27 8.47 25.00
C ARG A 452 -10.64 9.82 24.36
N THR A 453 -9.72 10.43 23.61
CA THR A 453 -10.02 11.65 22.83
C THR A 453 -11.08 11.39 21.76
N ILE A 454 -11.08 10.22 21.12
CA ILE A 454 -12.14 9.86 20.17
C ILE A 454 -13.48 9.70 20.90
N GLU A 455 -13.50 9.15 22.12
CA GLU A 455 -14.72 8.94 22.90
C GLU A 455 -15.42 10.24 23.32
N THR A 456 -14.69 11.34 23.47
CA THR A 456 -15.27 12.66 23.77
C THR A 456 -15.90 13.34 22.55
N LEU A 457 -15.68 12.81 21.34
CA LEU A 457 -16.28 13.35 20.11
C LEU A 457 -17.80 13.13 20.02
N PRO A 458 -18.52 13.99 19.27
CA PRO A 458 -19.93 13.79 18.96
C PRO A 458 -20.25 12.37 18.44
N ALA A 459 -21.43 11.84 18.78
CA ALA A 459 -21.82 10.47 18.45
C ALA A 459 -21.72 10.14 16.95
N LYS A 460 -21.93 11.14 16.08
CA LYS A 460 -21.86 11.01 14.61
C LYS A 460 -20.41 10.83 14.10
N THR A 461 -19.40 11.32 14.82
CA THR A 461 -17.99 11.32 14.39
C THR A 461 -17.14 10.25 15.07
N ARG A 462 -17.55 9.77 16.25
CA ARG A 462 -16.90 8.67 16.99
C ARG A 462 -16.56 7.45 16.14
N LYS A 463 -17.52 6.99 15.32
CA LYS A 463 -17.34 5.80 14.46
C LYS A 463 -16.31 6.03 13.35
N ALA A 464 -16.23 7.25 12.82
CA ALA A 464 -15.27 7.61 11.79
C ALA A 464 -13.85 7.76 12.38
N GLY A 465 -13.72 8.45 13.52
CA GLY A 465 -12.44 8.58 14.23
C GLY A 465 -11.84 7.24 14.64
N LYS A 466 -12.67 6.33 15.19
CA LYS A 466 -12.22 4.97 15.54
C LYS A 466 -11.70 4.19 14.32
N ARG A 467 -12.39 4.27 13.18
CA ARG A 467 -11.96 3.62 11.94
C ARG A 467 -10.64 4.18 11.42
N LEU A 468 -10.46 5.49 11.48
CA LEU A 468 -9.23 6.15 11.04
C LEU A 468 -8.04 5.73 11.91
N LEU A 469 -8.21 5.73 13.23
CA LEU A 469 -7.18 5.24 14.16
C LEU A 469 -6.80 3.77 13.87
N GLN A 470 -7.79 2.91 13.62
CA GLN A 470 -7.55 1.51 13.23
C GLN A 470 -6.76 1.39 11.92
N THR A 471 -7.02 2.26 10.93
CA THR A 471 -6.29 2.27 9.66
C THR A 471 -4.85 2.74 9.86
N ILE A 472 -4.62 3.80 10.64
CA ILE A 472 -3.27 4.27 10.98
C ILE A 472 -2.49 3.18 11.70
N ALA A 473 -3.10 2.50 12.67
CA ALA A 473 -2.51 1.38 13.42
C ALA A 473 -2.17 0.16 12.55
N GLN A 474 -2.85 -0.04 11.42
CA GLN A 474 -2.53 -1.09 10.45
C GLN A 474 -1.37 -0.71 9.53
N GLN A 475 -1.18 0.59 9.28
CA GLN A 475 -0.16 1.11 8.39
C GLN A 475 1.17 1.28 9.13
N TYR A 476 1.14 1.99 10.26
CA TYR A 476 2.24 2.29 11.15
C TYR A 476 1.97 1.51 12.43
N GLU A 477 2.68 0.42 12.64
CA GLU A 477 2.46 -0.50 13.77
C GLU A 477 2.37 0.27 15.11
N VAL A 478 1.41 -0.10 15.96
CA VAL A 478 1.18 0.60 17.24
C VAL A 478 2.43 0.52 18.11
N GLY A 479 2.88 1.68 18.61
CA GLY A 479 4.07 1.81 19.46
C GLY A 479 5.37 2.13 18.70
N THR A 480 5.32 2.30 17.37
CA THR A 480 6.46 2.87 16.63
C THR A 480 6.46 4.41 16.72
N PRO A 481 7.62 5.08 16.63
CA PRO A 481 7.70 6.54 16.64
C PRO A 481 6.79 7.20 15.59
N GLU A 482 6.65 6.58 14.41
CA GLU A 482 5.80 7.08 13.34
C GLU A 482 4.32 7.02 13.71
N PHE A 483 3.87 5.97 14.40
CA PHE A 483 2.51 5.89 14.91
C PHE A 483 2.26 6.94 16.01
N GLU A 484 3.22 7.12 16.92
CA GLU A 484 3.12 8.08 18.03
C GLU A 484 3.13 9.53 17.56
N GLU A 485 3.74 9.83 16.42
CA GLU A 485 3.73 11.16 15.81
C GLU A 485 2.45 11.41 14.99
N ILE A 486 2.09 10.47 14.12
CA ILE A 486 1.02 10.66 13.12
C ILE A 486 -0.37 10.53 13.75
N ALA A 487 -0.58 9.57 14.66
CA ALA A 487 -1.91 9.28 15.20
C ALA A 487 -2.49 10.45 16.02
N PRO A 488 -1.75 11.14 16.93
CA PRO A 488 -2.27 12.32 17.62
C PRO A 488 -2.58 13.49 16.68
N ALA A 489 -1.73 13.77 15.70
CA ALA A 489 -1.91 14.87 14.76
C ALA A 489 -3.20 14.72 13.94
N ILE A 490 -3.44 13.53 13.40
CA ILE A 490 -4.65 13.25 12.62
C ILE A 490 -5.89 13.27 13.51
N ILE A 491 -5.84 12.70 14.72
CA ILE A 491 -7.00 12.69 15.62
C ILE A 491 -7.31 14.08 16.17
N HIS A 492 -6.32 14.96 16.41
CA HIS A 492 -6.60 16.35 16.80
C HIS A 492 -7.25 17.17 15.69
N SER A 493 -6.94 16.88 14.42
CA SER A 493 -7.59 17.52 13.27
C SER A 493 -9.09 17.19 13.11
N ILE A 494 -9.61 16.21 13.87
CA ILE A 494 -11.00 15.75 13.81
C ILE A 494 -12.03 16.79 14.29
N ASN A 495 -11.60 17.82 15.03
CA ASN A 495 -12.51 18.91 15.42
C ASN A 495 -13.02 19.71 14.19
N ALA A 496 -12.32 19.66 13.05
CA ALA A 496 -12.81 20.18 11.78
C ALA A 496 -13.85 19.20 11.17
N THR A 497 -15.13 19.41 11.51
CA THR A 497 -16.28 18.53 11.20
C THR A 497 -16.41 18.16 9.70
N GLU A 498 -15.85 18.95 8.79
CA GLU A 498 -15.94 18.80 7.33
C GLU A 498 -14.96 17.75 6.76
N VAL A 499 -13.80 17.57 7.39
CA VAL A 499 -12.75 16.65 6.91
C VAL A 499 -13.17 15.19 7.12
N LEU A 500 -13.85 14.90 8.23
CA LEU A 500 -14.34 13.55 8.54
C LEU A 500 -15.46 13.08 7.61
N ILE A 501 -16.34 13.96 7.16
CA ILE A 501 -17.43 13.60 6.22
C ILE A 501 -16.82 13.22 4.87
N THR A 502 -15.75 13.92 4.46
CA THR A 502 -15.01 13.64 3.22
C THR A 502 -14.19 12.35 3.32
N LEU A 503 -13.50 12.13 4.44
CA LEU A 503 -12.75 10.91 4.74
C LEU A 503 -13.64 9.67 4.86
N ALA A 504 -14.77 9.79 5.56
CA ALA A 504 -15.71 8.69 5.78
C ALA A 504 -16.52 8.34 4.53
N SER A 505 -16.70 9.28 3.60
CA SER A 505 -17.44 9.06 2.34
C SER A 505 -16.58 8.50 1.21
N LYS A 506 -15.26 8.75 1.20
CA LYS A 506 -14.35 8.32 0.11
C LYS A 506 -13.62 7.01 0.31
N GLY A 507 -13.67 6.41 1.50
CA GLY A 507 -13.06 5.09 1.76
C GLY A 507 -11.57 5.19 2.10
N THR A 508 -11.13 4.28 2.97
CA THR A 508 -9.82 4.26 3.63
C THR A 508 -8.70 3.72 2.73
N ASP A 509 -7.78 4.58 2.29
CA ASP A 509 -6.51 4.24 1.62
C ASP A 509 -5.34 5.13 2.09
N ALA A 510 -4.13 4.56 2.09
CA ALA A 510 -2.92 5.17 2.66
C ALA A 510 -2.38 6.37 1.86
N GLU A 511 -2.59 6.38 0.53
CA GLU A 511 -2.19 7.49 -0.34
C GLU A 511 -3.11 8.71 -0.14
N THR A 512 -4.41 8.48 0.05
CA THR A 512 -5.37 9.52 0.44
C THR A 512 -5.07 10.04 1.84
N ILE A 513 -4.58 9.21 2.77
CA ILE A 513 -4.08 9.69 4.07
C ILE A 513 -2.90 10.64 3.87
N ALA A 514 -1.92 10.32 3.02
CA ALA A 514 -0.78 11.21 2.76
C ALA A 514 -1.17 12.53 2.07
N GLN A 515 -2.05 12.49 1.07
CA GLN A 515 -2.57 13.69 0.41
C GLN A 515 -3.41 14.55 1.36
N ILE A 516 -4.24 13.90 2.19
CA ILE A 516 -5.04 14.58 3.21
C ILE A 516 -4.15 15.09 4.35
N MET A 517 -3.03 14.46 4.67
CA MET A 517 -2.03 15.03 5.59
C MET A 517 -1.47 16.34 5.05
N GLY A 518 -1.18 16.42 3.74
CA GLY A 518 -0.80 17.67 3.08
C GLY A 518 -1.89 18.75 3.20
N GLN A 519 -3.15 18.37 2.98
CA GLN A 519 -4.29 19.29 3.09
C GLN A 519 -4.63 19.67 4.54
N LEU A 520 -4.44 18.77 5.51
CA LEU A 520 -4.65 19.00 6.94
C LEU A 520 -3.58 19.94 7.51
N ARG A 521 -2.33 19.79 7.09
CA ARG A 521 -1.27 20.75 7.41
C ARG A 521 -1.63 22.13 6.85
N GLN A 522 -2.06 22.21 5.59
CA GLN A 522 -2.53 23.47 5.00
C GLN A 522 -3.75 24.05 5.74
N LEU A 523 -4.71 23.22 6.16
CA LEU A 523 -5.88 23.66 6.91
C LEU A 523 -5.50 24.18 8.30
N SER A 524 -4.60 23.49 9.00
CA SER A 524 -4.03 23.94 10.27
C SER A 524 -3.31 25.29 10.11
N GLU A 525 -2.55 25.47 9.02
CA GLU A 525 -1.93 26.77 8.70
C GLU A 525 -2.98 27.85 8.39
N ILE A 526 -4.07 27.51 7.72
CA ILE A 526 -5.18 28.43 7.46
C ILE A 526 -5.89 28.81 8.77
N GLU A 527 -6.14 27.86 9.67
CA GLU A 527 -6.72 28.11 11.00
C GLU A 527 -5.80 28.96 11.88
N LYS A 528 -4.47 28.76 11.82
CA LYS A 528 -3.45 29.59 12.47
C LYS A 528 -3.49 31.03 11.90
N ARG A 529 -3.58 31.18 10.58
CA ARG A 529 -3.72 32.50 9.90
C ARG A 529 -5.05 33.20 10.22
N ASP A 530 -6.17 32.48 10.28
CA ASP A 530 -7.47 33.05 10.62
C ASP A 530 -7.57 33.40 12.11
N SER A 531 -6.93 32.61 12.99
CA SER A 531 -6.73 32.98 14.39
C SER A 531 -5.97 34.30 14.49
N ILE A 532 -4.91 34.50 13.69
CA ILE A 532 -4.17 35.77 13.66
C ILE A 532 -5.03 36.93 13.15
N LYS A 533 -5.87 36.74 12.14
CA LYS A 533 -6.84 37.77 11.72
C LYS A 533 -7.76 38.15 12.88
N LEU A 534 -8.28 37.17 13.62
CA LEU A 534 -9.11 37.40 14.81
C LEU A 534 -8.34 38.16 15.90
N TYR A 535 -7.09 37.79 16.17
CA TYR A 535 -6.25 38.44 17.16
C TYR A 535 -5.80 39.86 16.75
N ARG A 536 -5.59 40.12 15.44
CA ARG A 536 -5.37 41.47 14.89
C ARG A 536 -6.62 42.34 15.05
N ALA A 537 -7.80 41.79 14.80
CA ALA A 537 -9.06 42.49 15.06
C ALA A 537 -9.22 42.82 16.56
N ARG A 538 -8.82 41.91 17.46
CA ARG A 538 -8.77 42.17 18.91
C ARG A 538 -7.74 43.25 19.28
N ARG A 539 -6.56 43.27 18.65
CA ARG A 539 -5.56 44.34 18.84
C ARG A 539 -6.17 45.71 18.54
N GLY A 540 -6.86 45.85 17.42
CA GLY A 540 -7.55 47.10 17.06
C GLY A 540 -8.67 47.48 18.04
N GLY A 541 -9.34 46.50 18.66
CA GLY A 541 -10.32 46.75 19.74
C GLY A 541 -9.67 47.30 21.02
N ILE A 542 -8.49 46.80 21.39
CA ILE A 542 -7.70 47.29 22.53
C ILE A 542 -7.19 48.70 22.26
N GLU A 543 -6.63 48.95 21.07
CA GLU A 543 -6.18 50.29 20.65
C GLU A 543 -7.32 51.32 20.68
N LYS A 544 -8.53 50.94 20.24
CA LYS A 544 -9.72 51.79 20.36
C LYS A 544 -10.09 52.10 21.80
N LEU A 545 -9.99 51.12 22.71
CA LEU A 545 -10.24 51.33 24.13
C LEU A 545 -9.21 52.29 24.74
N GLU A 546 -7.93 52.13 24.39
CA GLU A 546 -6.84 53.03 24.83
C GLU A 546 -7.03 54.45 24.31
N MET A 547 -7.38 54.61 23.03
CA MET A 547 -7.68 55.93 22.44
C MET A 547 -8.86 56.61 23.13
N LEU A 548 -9.94 55.88 23.43
CA LEU A 548 -11.10 56.42 24.16
C LEU A 548 -10.75 56.78 25.60
N TYR A 549 -9.89 55.99 26.24
CA TYR A 549 -9.39 56.28 27.59
C TYR A 549 -8.54 57.55 27.62
N GLU A 550 -7.58 57.70 26.70
CA GLU A 550 -6.69 58.87 26.64
C GLU A 550 -7.41 60.14 26.18
N LYS A 551 -8.18 60.11 25.09
CA LYS A 551 -9.01 61.26 24.65
C LYS A 551 -10.01 61.69 25.71
N GLY A 552 -10.48 60.72 26.49
CA GLY A 552 -11.39 60.98 27.57
C GLY A 552 -10.79 61.85 28.68
N LYS A 553 -9.50 61.67 29.06
CA LYS A 553 -8.88 62.40 30.19
C LYS A 553 -9.03 63.93 30.10
N GLU A 554 -9.15 64.48 28.90
CA GLU A 554 -9.32 65.91 28.65
C GLU A 554 -10.80 66.33 28.47
N ASP A 555 -11.67 65.44 27.99
CA ASP A 555 -13.01 65.77 27.46
C ASP A 555 -14.20 64.99 28.10
N TRP A 556 -14.00 64.21 29.17
CA TRP A 556 -15.03 63.34 29.81
C TRP A 556 -16.30 64.05 30.31
N LYS A 557 -16.36 65.39 30.33
CA LYS A 557 -17.60 66.12 30.62
C LYS A 557 -18.62 66.09 29.48
N ARG A 558 -18.27 65.55 28.30
CA ARG A 558 -19.13 65.47 27.11
C ARG A 558 -19.72 64.06 26.94
N LYS A 559 -21.05 63.98 26.81
CA LYS A 559 -21.87 62.75 26.64
C LYS A 559 -21.50 61.84 25.45
N GLN A 560 -20.67 62.29 24.51
CA GLN A 560 -20.33 61.53 23.29
C GLN A 560 -19.30 60.43 23.53
N SER A 561 -18.34 60.63 24.43
CA SER A 561 -17.27 59.66 24.73
C SER A 561 -17.79 58.42 25.48
N GLU A 562 -18.79 58.61 26.33
CA GLU A 562 -19.45 57.53 27.10
C GLU A 562 -20.24 56.58 26.20
N LYS A 563 -20.95 57.13 25.20
CA LYS A 563 -21.69 56.32 24.22
C LYS A 563 -20.76 55.48 23.35
N ALA A 564 -19.60 56.02 22.98
CA ALA A 564 -18.60 55.29 22.20
C ALA A 564 -17.98 54.13 23.00
N LEU A 565 -17.68 54.35 24.30
CA LEU A 565 -17.16 53.31 25.18
C LEU A 565 -18.18 52.18 25.41
N HIS A 566 -19.45 52.55 25.60
CA HIS A 566 -20.53 51.57 25.74
C HIS A 566 -20.71 50.72 24.48
N GLN A 567 -20.68 51.33 23.30
CA GLN A 567 -20.76 50.61 22.03
C GLN A 567 -19.57 49.65 21.84
N LEU A 568 -18.36 50.09 22.21
CA LEU A 568 -17.16 49.27 22.10
C LEU A 568 -17.26 47.98 22.93
N PHE A 569 -17.73 48.07 24.18
CA PHE A 569 -17.89 46.88 25.03
C PHE A 569 -19.03 45.95 24.58
N LYS A 570 -20.05 46.47 23.90
CA LYS A 570 -21.12 45.65 23.29
C LYS A 570 -20.64 44.88 22.07
N GLU A 571 -19.84 45.52 21.23
CA GLU A 571 -19.26 44.90 20.03
C GLU A 571 -18.09 43.97 20.38
N ASN A 572 -17.39 44.25 21.48
CA ASN A 572 -16.22 43.51 21.92
C ASN A 572 -16.30 43.13 23.42
N PRO A 573 -17.24 42.26 23.84
CA PRO A 573 -17.40 41.87 25.25
C PRO A 573 -16.14 41.24 25.84
N TRP A 574 -15.32 40.60 24.99
CA TRP A 574 -14.05 40.00 25.37
C TRP A 574 -13.03 41.00 25.94
N LEU A 575 -13.21 42.31 25.73
CA LEU A 575 -12.40 43.36 26.37
C LEU A 575 -12.60 43.40 27.90
N ILE A 576 -13.80 43.06 28.38
CA ILE A 576 -14.08 43.00 29.82
C ILE A 576 -13.40 41.77 30.41
N ARG A 577 -13.59 40.63 29.75
CA ARG A 577 -13.05 39.34 30.13
C ARG A 577 -12.94 38.43 28.91
N PRO A 578 -11.81 37.72 28.67
CA PRO A 578 -11.61 36.87 27.49
C PRO A 578 -12.72 35.82 27.28
N GLU A 579 -13.30 35.33 28.37
CA GLU A 579 -14.35 34.32 28.38
C GLU A 579 -15.67 34.82 27.77
N PHE A 580 -15.84 36.14 27.59
CA PHE A 580 -17.03 36.73 26.97
C PHE A 580 -16.97 36.78 25.44
N SER A 581 -15.96 36.18 24.82
CA SER A 581 -15.81 36.14 23.36
C SER A 581 -17.00 35.49 22.61
N THR A 582 -17.74 34.62 23.27
CA THR A 582 -18.95 33.98 22.72
C THR A 582 -20.25 34.60 23.22
N TYR A 583 -20.19 35.57 24.14
CA TYR A 583 -21.39 36.16 24.73
C TYR A 583 -22.03 37.16 23.76
N ILE A 584 -23.36 37.16 23.71
CA ILE A 584 -24.14 38.05 22.84
C ILE A 584 -24.80 39.12 23.72
N SER A 585 -24.71 40.38 23.27
CA SER A 585 -25.38 41.50 23.93
C SER A 585 -26.85 41.62 23.52
N SER A 586 -27.66 42.26 24.37
CA SER A 586 -29.11 42.51 24.20
C SER A 586 -29.54 43.09 22.84
N ASP A 587 -28.64 43.77 22.11
CA ASP A 587 -28.92 44.48 20.86
C ASP A 587 -28.66 43.66 19.58
N GLN A 588 -28.01 42.50 19.67
CA GLN A 588 -27.57 41.71 18.50
C GLN A 588 -28.63 40.71 17.95
N GLY A 589 -29.90 40.83 18.36
CA GLY A 589 -31.06 40.18 17.72
C GLY A 589 -31.20 38.66 17.87
N ILE A 590 -30.16 37.94 18.30
CA ILE A 590 -30.13 36.47 18.40
C ILE A 590 -30.70 35.94 19.74
N ASN A 591 -30.68 36.71 20.82
CA ASN A 591 -31.16 36.25 22.14
C ASN A 591 -32.45 36.96 22.58
N THR A 592 -33.60 36.39 22.21
CA THR A 592 -34.92 36.93 22.55
C THR A 592 -35.16 37.11 24.06
N THR A 593 -34.50 36.31 24.90
CA THR A 593 -34.68 36.37 26.37
C THR A 593 -33.93 37.55 26.97
N VAL A 594 -32.68 37.79 26.56
CA VAL A 594 -31.90 38.94 27.02
C VAL A 594 -32.47 40.26 26.50
N THR A 595 -32.99 40.27 25.28
CA THR A 595 -33.70 41.44 24.74
C THR A 595 -34.96 41.77 25.55
N ARG A 596 -35.74 40.77 25.98
CA ARG A 596 -36.92 40.96 26.86
C ARG A 596 -36.54 41.43 28.27
N LEU A 597 -35.42 40.95 28.81
CA LEU A 597 -34.86 41.44 30.06
C LEU A 597 -34.45 42.91 29.96
N ALA A 598 -33.80 43.30 28.86
CA ALA A 598 -33.42 44.70 28.62
C ALA A 598 -34.66 45.61 28.52
N GLU A 599 -35.74 45.13 27.91
CA GLU A 599 -37.04 45.80 27.87
C GLU A 599 -37.67 45.93 29.26
N HIS A 600 -37.63 44.87 30.06
CA HIS A 600 -38.16 44.85 31.43
C HIS A 600 -37.44 45.87 32.34
N LEU A 601 -36.12 45.90 32.28
CA LEU A 601 -35.29 46.84 33.03
C LEU A 601 -35.32 48.26 32.45
N LYS A 602 -35.89 48.46 31.25
CA LYS A 602 -35.85 49.73 30.50
C LYS A 602 -34.42 50.25 30.31
N VAL A 603 -33.50 49.35 29.99
CA VAL A 603 -32.10 49.66 29.69
C VAL A 603 -31.85 49.54 28.18
N ASP A 604 -30.64 49.87 27.73
CA ASP A 604 -30.26 49.83 26.32
C ASP A 604 -31.19 50.63 25.41
N ARG A 605 -31.67 50.03 24.31
CA ARG A 605 -32.59 50.63 23.34
C ARG A 605 -34.00 50.90 23.89
N PHE A 606 -34.33 50.34 25.05
CA PHE A 606 -35.64 50.49 25.71
C PHE A 606 -35.63 51.55 26.82
N ALA A 607 -34.49 52.25 26.99
CA ALA A 607 -34.41 53.39 27.89
C ALA A 607 -35.33 54.54 27.42
N PRO A 608 -36.04 55.20 28.34
CA PRO A 608 -36.96 56.29 27.99
C PRO A 608 -36.22 57.47 27.35
N ILE A 609 -36.72 57.96 26.21
CA ILE A 609 -36.23 59.18 25.56
C ILE A 609 -36.83 60.39 26.30
N MET A 610 -36.01 61.14 27.03
CA MET A 610 -36.43 62.39 27.68
C MET A 610 -35.81 63.61 27.00
N ASN A 611 -36.63 64.61 26.70
CA ASN A 611 -36.23 65.88 26.11
C ASN A 611 -35.96 66.91 27.21
N GLY A 612 -34.77 67.50 27.23
CA GLY A 612 -34.47 68.83 27.80
C GLY A 612 -34.59 69.02 29.33
N ASP A 613 -33.45 69.39 29.93
CA ASP A 613 -33.28 70.18 31.16
C ASP A 613 -33.50 69.59 32.57
N ASP A 614 -34.06 68.38 32.75
CA ASP A 614 -34.09 67.68 34.06
C ASP A 614 -32.99 66.60 34.19
N GLU A 615 -31.72 67.00 34.06
CA GLU A 615 -30.64 66.11 33.63
C GLU A 615 -29.78 65.42 34.72
N ALA A 616 -30.06 65.55 36.02
CA ALA A 616 -29.07 65.18 37.04
C ALA A 616 -29.33 63.92 37.90
N ASP A 617 -30.55 63.37 38.02
CA ASP A 617 -30.81 62.41 39.13
C ASP A 617 -31.65 61.15 38.80
N VAL A 618 -32.05 60.92 37.54
CA VAL A 618 -32.91 59.75 37.20
C VAL A 618 -32.56 59.09 35.86
N ARG A 619 -31.32 59.23 35.37
CA ARG A 619 -30.87 58.50 34.18
C ARG A 619 -30.30 57.14 34.61
N PRO A 620 -30.75 56.00 34.04
CA PRO A 620 -30.00 54.76 34.16
C PRO A 620 -28.63 55.02 33.53
N ASP A 621 -27.58 54.86 34.33
CA ASP A 621 -26.22 54.78 33.80
C ASP A 621 -26.12 53.63 32.79
N LEU A 622 -25.11 53.67 31.93
CA LEU A 622 -24.97 52.79 30.77
C LEU A 622 -24.90 51.31 31.20
N VAL A 623 -26.06 50.67 31.28
CA VAL A 623 -26.23 49.27 31.64
C VAL A 623 -26.61 48.47 30.41
N PHE A 624 -25.89 47.39 30.18
CA PHE A 624 -26.24 46.42 29.15
C PHE A 624 -26.15 45.00 29.69
N LEU A 625 -26.91 44.11 29.05
CA LEU A 625 -26.95 42.69 29.39
C LEU A 625 -26.20 41.88 28.33
N MET A 626 -25.48 40.87 28.79
CA MET A 626 -24.87 39.85 27.94
C MET A 626 -25.20 38.45 28.45
N SER A 627 -25.26 37.48 27.55
CA SER A 627 -25.43 36.08 27.95
C SER A 627 -24.72 35.13 27.00
N ASP A 628 -24.66 33.86 27.41
CA ASP A 628 -24.36 32.76 26.53
C ASP A 628 -25.42 32.61 25.41
N PRO A 629 -25.00 32.27 24.17
CA PRO A 629 -25.90 32.09 23.04
C PRO A 629 -26.41 30.65 23.01
N MET A 630 -27.55 30.40 23.65
CA MET A 630 -28.20 29.09 23.65
C MET A 630 -29.64 29.18 23.14
N GLU A 631 -30.07 28.18 22.37
CA GLU A 631 -31.42 28.14 21.76
C GLU A 631 -32.55 27.99 22.81
N GLU A 632 -32.27 27.43 23.99
CA GLU A 632 -33.27 27.18 25.05
C GLU A 632 -33.36 28.31 26.09
N GLY A 633 -32.62 29.41 25.92
CA GLY A 633 -32.45 30.50 26.89
C GLY A 633 -31.10 30.44 27.64
N PRO A 634 -30.66 31.54 28.28
CA PRO A 634 -29.31 31.63 28.84
C PRO A 634 -29.18 30.93 30.20
N TYR A 635 -28.10 30.19 30.43
CA TYR A 635 -27.75 29.67 31.76
C TYR A 635 -27.04 30.72 32.61
N THR A 636 -26.44 31.73 31.97
CA THR A 636 -25.74 32.81 32.66
C THR A 636 -26.04 34.15 32.03
N VAL A 637 -26.52 35.10 32.84
CA VAL A 637 -26.72 36.50 32.45
C VAL A 637 -25.72 37.37 33.19
N LYS A 638 -25.03 38.23 32.45
CA LYS A 638 -24.16 39.25 33.04
C LYS A 638 -24.80 40.63 32.88
N VAL A 639 -24.88 41.34 33.98
CA VAL A 639 -25.29 42.74 34.05
C VAL A 639 -24.02 43.57 34.10
N VAL A 640 -23.77 44.39 33.09
CA VAL A 640 -22.62 45.28 33.08
C VAL A 640 -23.10 46.70 33.26
N GLU A 641 -22.63 47.35 34.31
CA GLU A 641 -22.88 48.75 34.59
C GLU A 641 -21.60 49.55 34.39
N LEU A 642 -21.64 50.47 33.43
CA LEU A 642 -20.54 51.35 33.08
C LEU A 642 -20.78 52.75 33.63
N LYS A 643 -19.84 53.26 34.42
CA LYS A 643 -19.83 54.64 34.91
C LYS A 643 -18.76 55.47 34.21
N SER A 644 -19.03 56.78 34.14
CA SER A 644 -18.12 57.74 33.54
C SER A 644 -16.73 57.65 34.16
N PRO A 645 -15.65 57.53 33.37
CA PRO A 645 -14.28 57.52 33.87
C PRO A 645 -13.82 58.85 34.47
N GLY A 646 -14.60 59.92 34.32
CA GLY A 646 -14.30 61.24 34.89
C GLY A 646 -14.60 61.38 36.38
N LEU A 647 -15.37 60.46 36.98
CA LEU A 647 -15.70 60.46 38.41
C LEU A 647 -15.40 59.11 39.07
N PRO A 648 -14.77 59.09 40.26
CA PRO A 648 -14.57 57.85 41.00
C PRO A 648 -15.88 57.13 41.29
N LEU A 649 -15.86 55.80 41.20
CA LEU A 649 -16.96 54.95 41.59
C LEU A 649 -17.29 55.14 43.08
N THR A 650 -18.58 55.09 43.44
CA THR A 650 -19.04 55.17 44.83
C THR A 650 -19.88 53.95 45.20
N ILE A 651 -20.13 53.76 46.50
CA ILE A 651 -20.99 52.69 47.01
C ILE A 651 -22.42 52.74 46.43
N ASP A 652 -22.90 53.92 46.04
CA ASP A 652 -24.23 54.09 45.45
C ASP A 652 -24.31 53.43 44.08
N HIS A 653 -23.22 53.47 43.30
CA HIS A 653 -23.14 52.75 42.02
C HIS A 653 -23.17 51.22 42.22
N TRP A 654 -22.51 50.72 43.27
CA TRP A 654 -22.54 49.29 43.59
C TRP A 654 -23.95 48.82 44.00
N ARG A 655 -24.64 49.62 44.82
CA ARG A 655 -26.03 49.33 45.22
C ARG A 655 -26.99 49.35 44.03
N GLN A 656 -26.76 50.25 43.09
CA GLN A 656 -27.53 50.31 41.85
C GLN A 656 -27.36 49.02 41.04
N LEU A 657 -26.13 48.56 40.85
CA LEU A 657 -25.84 47.28 40.19
C LEU A 657 -26.46 46.09 40.95
N GLU A 658 -26.40 46.10 42.28
CA GLU A 658 -27.00 45.07 43.12
C GLU A 658 -28.51 44.96 42.88
N ASN A 659 -29.21 46.11 42.77
CA ASN A 659 -30.62 46.14 42.43
C ASN A 659 -30.89 45.55 41.04
N TYR A 660 -30.09 45.92 40.02
CA TYR A 660 -30.26 45.34 38.68
C TYR A 660 -30.03 43.82 38.68
N VAL A 661 -29.02 43.33 39.40
CA VAL A 661 -28.74 41.88 39.50
C VAL A 661 -29.90 41.14 40.20
N ALA A 662 -30.48 41.73 41.25
CA ALA A 662 -31.63 41.17 41.94
C ALA A 662 -32.87 41.14 41.04
N ASP A 663 -33.16 42.24 40.34
CA ASP A 663 -34.30 42.36 39.43
C ASP A 663 -34.22 41.35 38.27
N VAL A 664 -33.04 41.18 37.67
CA VAL A 664 -32.81 40.16 36.63
C VAL A 664 -33.03 38.75 37.18
N ARG A 665 -32.55 38.47 38.39
CA ARG A 665 -32.73 37.15 39.01
C ARG A 665 -34.21 36.84 39.24
N PHE A 666 -34.95 37.78 39.85
CA PHE A 666 -36.39 37.60 40.09
C PHE A 666 -37.18 37.46 38.78
N TRP A 667 -36.80 38.20 37.75
CA TRP A 667 -37.43 38.06 36.44
C TRP A 667 -37.16 36.67 35.84
N CYS A 668 -35.92 36.17 35.91
CA CYS A 668 -35.57 34.84 35.38
C CYS A 668 -36.31 33.71 36.10
N GLU A 669 -36.43 33.75 37.43
CA GLU A 669 -37.17 32.76 38.23
C GLU A 669 -38.64 32.61 37.78
N GLY A 670 -39.25 33.68 37.28
CA GLY A 670 -40.64 33.69 36.82
C GLY A 670 -40.84 33.43 35.32
N ASN A 671 -39.80 33.56 34.49
CA ASN A 671 -39.93 33.61 33.03
C ASN A 671 -39.03 32.64 32.26
N VAL A 672 -38.11 31.94 32.93
CA VAL A 672 -37.17 30.98 32.31
C VAL A 672 -37.34 29.60 32.98
N PRO A 673 -37.38 28.49 32.22
CA PRO A 673 -37.67 27.16 32.76
C PRO A 673 -36.54 26.52 33.59
N HIS A 674 -35.36 27.15 33.64
CA HIS A 674 -34.16 26.64 34.32
C HIS A 674 -33.53 27.74 35.20
N ASP A 675 -32.71 27.35 36.16
CA ASP A 675 -32.00 28.29 37.04
C ASP A 675 -30.93 29.07 36.26
N VAL A 676 -30.95 30.40 36.40
CA VAL A 676 -30.08 31.31 35.65
C VAL A 676 -29.12 32.00 36.60
N ARG A 677 -27.82 31.82 36.36
CA ARG A 677 -26.79 32.51 37.14
C ARG A 677 -26.68 33.97 36.69
N VAL A 678 -26.93 34.90 37.61
CA VAL A 678 -26.80 36.35 37.36
C VAL A 678 -25.55 36.90 38.04
N ASN A 679 -24.68 37.56 37.27
CA ASN A 679 -23.50 38.25 37.79
C ASN A 679 -23.47 39.72 37.37
N GLY A 680 -23.02 40.60 38.24
CA GLY A 680 -22.85 42.04 37.98
C GLY A 680 -21.38 42.43 37.76
N TYR A 681 -21.13 43.36 36.84
CA TYR A 681 -19.83 43.98 36.62
C TYR A 681 -19.97 45.50 36.69
N LEU A 682 -19.39 46.13 37.71
CA LEU A 682 -19.30 47.59 37.83
C LEU A 682 -17.96 48.05 37.25
N ILE A 683 -18.00 48.80 36.15
CA ILE A 683 -16.81 49.27 35.43
C ILE A 683 -16.74 50.79 35.49
N GLY A 684 -15.59 51.33 35.91
CA GLY A 684 -15.40 52.78 35.98
C GLY A 684 -14.03 53.20 36.52
N ALA A 685 -13.90 54.49 36.88
CA ALA A 685 -12.70 54.98 37.53
C ALA A 685 -12.67 54.55 39.01
N MET A 686 -11.61 53.86 39.42
CA MET A 686 -11.46 53.46 40.82
C MET A 686 -11.16 54.67 41.71
N PRO A 687 -11.69 54.72 42.94
CA PRO A 687 -11.27 55.70 43.93
C PRO A 687 -9.77 55.63 44.22
N GLU A 688 -9.21 56.75 44.68
CA GLU A 688 -7.86 56.76 45.22
C GLU A 688 -7.74 55.79 46.41
N PRO A 689 -6.57 55.20 46.67
CA PRO A 689 -6.39 54.19 47.73
C PRO A 689 -6.78 54.64 49.14
N SER A 690 -6.81 55.95 49.39
CA SER A 690 -7.21 56.58 50.66
C SER A 690 -8.13 57.77 50.39
N PRO A 691 -9.39 57.54 50.00
CA PRO A 691 -10.29 58.61 49.58
C PRO A 691 -10.76 59.43 50.78
N THR A 692 -10.93 60.73 50.57
CA THR A 692 -11.46 61.65 51.60
C THR A 692 -12.98 61.57 51.73
N LYS A 693 -13.68 61.08 50.70
CA LYS A 693 -15.14 60.94 50.68
C LYS A 693 -15.58 59.58 51.21
N ASN A 694 -16.55 59.59 52.12
CA ASN A 694 -17.07 58.37 52.74
C ASN A 694 -17.69 57.36 51.73
N PRO A 695 -18.46 57.78 50.71
CA PRO A 695 -19.01 56.85 49.70
C PRO A 695 -17.96 56.08 48.90
N GLU A 696 -16.82 56.71 48.61
CA GLU A 696 -15.68 56.09 47.92
C GLU A 696 -14.96 55.08 48.82
N ARG A 697 -14.79 55.41 50.12
CA ARG A 697 -14.21 54.48 51.11
C ARG A 697 -15.05 53.22 51.28
N MET A 698 -16.37 53.37 51.36
CA MET A 698 -17.30 52.25 51.47
C MET A 698 -17.23 51.32 50.26
N LEU A 699 -17.09 51.86 49.04
CA LEU A 699 -16.89 51.04 47.84
C LEU A 699 -15.59 50.23 47.90
N LEU A 700 -14.48 50.83 48.35
CA LEU A 700 -13.20 50.13 48.48
C LEU A 700 -13.25 48.99 49.50
N GLU A 701 -14.09 49.08 50.53
CA GLU A 701 -14.34 47.97 51.45
C GLU A 701 -15.06 46.81 50.76
N GLU A 702 -16.09 47.09 49.95
CA GLU A 702 -16.78 46.06 49.16
C GLU A 702 -15.87 45.46 48.07
N PHE A 703 -15.03 46.27 47.43
CA PHE A 703 -14.02 45.78 46.49
C PHE A 703 -13.04 44.81 47.14
N LYS A 704 -12.58 45.09 48.38
CA LYS A 704 -11.70 44.18 49.12
C LYS A 704 -12.40 42.90 49.59
N ARG A 705 -13.71 42.94 49.79
CA ARG A 705 -14.53 41.77 50.15
C ARG A 705 -14.83 40.89 48.94
N ALA A 706 -14.93 41.48 47.75
CA ALA A 706 -15.24 40.77 46.52
C ALA A 706 -14.08 39.85 46.10
N GLY A 707 -14.29 38.54 46.21
CA GLY A 707 -13.43 37.52 45.62
C GLY A 707 -13.80 37.16 44.17
N PRO A 708 -13.04 36.26 43.50
CA PRO A 708 -13.26 35.85 42.11
C PRO A 708 -14.63 35.20 41.83
N THR A 709 -15.28 34.66 42.87
CA THR A 709 -16.57 33.96 42.79
C THR A 709 -17.76 34.84 43.22
N SER A 710 -17.51 36.10 43.56
CA SER A 710 -18.57 37.03 43.98
C SER A 710 -19.57 37.27 42.86
N SER A 711 -20.84 37.41 43.21
CA SER A 711 -21.90 37.71 42.25
C SER A 711 -21.65 39.06 41.54
N ILE A 712 -21.08 40.03 42.25
CA ILE A 712 -20.74 41.36 41.72
C ILE A 712 -19.22 41.54 41.73
N GLN A 713 -18.66 42.00 40.61
CA GLN A 713 -17.26 42.36 40.47
C GLN A 713 -17.13 43.84 40.17
N ILE A 714 -16.19 44.52 40.83
CA ILE A 714 -15.84 45.92 40.56
C ILE A 714 -14.52 45.91 39.80
N ILE A 715 -14.47 46.55 38.63
CA ILE A 715 -13.32 46.54 37.74
C ILE A 715 -12.94 47.97 37.39
N GLY A 716 -11.69 48.34 37.66
CA GLY A 716 -11.14 49.62 37.21
C GLY A 716 -10.89 49.62 35.71
N LEU A 717 -11.27 50.70 35.01
CA LEU A 717 -11.08 50.80 33.56
C LEU A 717 -9.61 50.66 33.14
N LEU A 718 -8.68 51.23 33.92
CA LEU A 718 -7.24 51.11 33.68
C LEU A 718 -6.72 49.68 33.88
N GLU A 719 -7.30 48.96 34.84
CA GLU A 719 -6.94 47.57 35.11
C GLU A 719 -7.45 46.64 33.99
N LEU A 720 -8.65 46.92 33.49
CA LEU A 720 -9.24 46.23 32.34
C LEU A 720 -8.35 46.38 31.09
N ILE A 721 -7.86 47.59 30.80
CA ILE A 721 -6.92 47.84 29.69
C ILE A 721 -5.63 47.05 29.88
N LYS A 722 -5.02 47.11 31.08
CA LYS A 722 -3.78 46.37 31.38
C LYS A 722 -3.97 44.87 31.23
N HIS A 723 -5.07 44.32 31.73
CA HIS A 723 -5.38 42.91 31.67
C HIS A 723 -5.64 42.44 30.23
N ALA A 724 -6.46 43.17 29.46
CA ALA A 724 -6.69 42.89 28.05
C ALA A 724 -5.38 42.92 27.24
N ARG A 725 -4.47 43.86 27.55
CA ARG A 725 -3.16 43.95 26.92
C ARG A 725 -2.29 42.74 27.25
N THR A 726 -2.16 42.37 28.53
CA THR A 726 -1.34 41.22 28.93
C THR A 726 -1.86 39.92 28.31
N VAL A 727 -3.17 39.66 28.37
CA VAL A 727 -3.74 38.40 27.89
C VAL A 727 -3.69 38.26 26.37
N HIS A 728 -3.93 39.35 25.63
CA HIS A 728 -4.05 39.26 24.18
C HIS A 728 -2.77 39.64 23.43
N VAL A 729 -1.96 40.59 23.92
CA VAL A 729 -0.72 41.00 23.24
C VAL A 729 0.38 39.96 23.38
N GLU A 730 0.46 39.22 24.50
CA GLU A 730 1.41 38.11 24.63
C GLU A 730 1.06 36.93 23.72
N ALA A 731 -0.23 36.58 23.62
CA ALA A 731 -0.72 35.57 22.68
C ALA A 731 -0.46 35.99 21.22
N ILE A 732 -0.66 37.27 20.87
CA ILE A 732 -0.33 37.82 19.55
C ILE A 732 1.16 37.68 19.26
N LYS A 733 2.03 38.10 20.18
CA LYS A 733 3.50 38.03 20.00
C LYS A 733 4.02 36.59 19.90
N ALA A 734 3.40 35.65 20.62
CA ALA A 734 3.75 34.23 20.51
C ALA A 734 3.38 33.68 19.11
N LEU A 735 2.13 33.94 18.67
CA LEU A 735 1.66 33.52 17.35
C LEU A 735 2.42 34.17 16.19
N GLU A 736 2.80 35.45 16.32
CA GLU A 736 3.61 36.15 15.30
C GLU A 736 5.05 35.62 15.22
N ARG A 737 5.67 35.24 16.35
CA ARG A 737 7.00 34.60 16.35
C ARG A 737 6.98 33.20 15.74
N ASP A 738 5.94 32.42 16.04
CA ASP A 738 5.76 31.07 15.51
C ASP A 738 5.48 31.05 13.99
N LEU A 739 5.12 32.18 13.37
CA LEU A 739 5.12 32.31 11.90
C LEU A 739 6.43 32.88 11.35
N ALA A 740 7.04 33.85 12.03
CA ALA A 740 8.29 34.43 11.55
C ALA A 740 9.45 33.40 11.52
N GLY A 741 9.40 32.37 12.36
CA GLY A 741 10.35 31.25 12.34
C GLY A 741 10.14 30.22 11.22
N GLU A 742 9.07 30.34 10.42
CA GLU A 742 8.79 29.45 9.27
C GLU A 742 9.24 30.07 7.93
N ASP A 743 9.64 31.35 7.90
CA ASP A 743 9.98 32.11 6.69
C ASP A 743 11.51 32.34 6.48
N GLU A 744 12.40 31.71 7.27
CA GLU A 744 13.87 31.83 7.07
C GLU A 744 14.44 30.92 5.95
N ASP A 745 13.61 30.09 5.30
CA ASP A 745 14.02 29.21 4.19
C ASP A 745 13.27 29.53 2.88
N GLU A 746 13.34 30.77 2.35
CA GLU A 746 13.13 31.06 0.91
C GLU A 746 13.56 32.50 0.57
N GLU A 747 14.69 32.65 -0.14
CA GLU A 747 15.25 33.93 -0.62
C GLU A 747 14.41 34.58 -1.75
N ASP A 748 14.37 35.92 -1.70
CA ASP A 748 14.26 36.93 -2.77
C ASP A 748 13.07 36.91 -3.75
N VAL A 749 12.28 38.01 -3.75
CA VAL A 749 12.02 38.90 -4.91
C VAL A 749 11.17 40.13 -4.48
N GLU A 750 11.75 41.30 -4.76
CA GLU A 750 11.20 42.63 -5.08
C GLU A 750 10.30 43.42 -4.09
N GLU A 751 10.96 44.41 -3.48
CA GLU A 751 10.48 45.76 -3.17
C GLU A 751 9.27 46.26 -3.98
N THR A 752 8.26 46.78 -3.29
CA THR A 752 7.73 48.13 -3.55
C THR A 752 6.99 48.73 -2.34
N ALA A 753 7.56 49.84 -1.85
CA ALA A 753 6.93 51.09 -1.41
C ALA A 753 6.11 51.18 -0.09
N GLU A 754 6.83 51.71 0.91
CA GLU A 754 6.53 52.91 1.72
C GLU A 754 5.45 52.89 2.81
N ILE A 755 5.95 52.76 4.04
CA ILE A 755 5.39 53.32 5.28
C ILE A 755 5.86 54.77 5.36
N VAL A 756 4.91 55.73 5.47
CA VAL A 756 5.19 57.10 5.89
C VAL A 756 4.79 57.22 7.36
N ASP A 757 5.81 57.46 8.19
CA ASP A 757 5.72 57.87 9.59
C ASP A 757 5.67 59.41 9.65
N PRO A 758 4.72 60.04 10.36
CA PRO A 758 4.82 61.45 10.69
C PRO A 758 4.70 61.70 12.20
N GLU A 759 5.82 61.61 12.90
CA GLU A 759 6.11 62.48 14.03
C GLU A 759 7.52 63.06 13.86
N ASP A 760 7.62 64.23 13.24
CA ASP A 760 8.47 65.27 13.79
C ASP A 760 8.18 66.66 13.19
N GLU A 761 8.13 67.63 14.10
CA GLU A 761 8.30 69.08 13.93
C GLU A 761 7.16 69.93 13.34
N ALA A 762 6.42 70.54 14.27
CA ALA A 762 5.83 71.85 14.08
C ALA A 762 6.92 72.93 13.96
N TRP A 763 6.72 73.91 13.06
CA TRP A 763 6.80 75.38 13.24
C TRP A 763 7.23 76.09 11.94
N ARG A 764 6.32 76.96 11.47
CA ARG A 764 6.49 78.23 10.69
C ARG A 764 6.48 78.28 9.16
N ASP A 765 5.48 79.05 8.73
CA ASP A 765 5.45 80.15 7.74
C ASP A 765 5.57 79.86 6.24
N ASP A 766 4.38 79.76 5.63
CA ASP A 766 3.80 80.68 4.63
C ASP A 766 4.61 81.17 3.40
N LEU A 767 3.86 81.30 2.29
CA LEU A 767 4.14 81.99 1.01
C LEU A 767 4.83 81.18 -0.13
N THR A 768 3.99 80.52 -0.95
CA THR A 768 3.74 80.73 -2.40
C THR A 768 4.89 81.16 -3.37
N PRO A 769 4.76 80.98 -4.71
CA PRO A 769 4.78 79.73 -5.49
C PRO A 769 5.64 79.81 -6.79
N ALA A 770 6.28 78.70 -7.19
CA ALA A 770 6.64 78.33 -8.59
C ALA A 770 7.52 79.34 -9.40
N PRO A 771 7.93 79.09 -10.66
CA PRO A 771 7.82 77.88 -11.49
C PRO A 771 9.13 77.49 -12.25
N ALA A 772 8.98 76.46 -13.09
CA ALA A 772 9.65 76.27 -14.39
C ALA A 772 10.94 75.42 -14.43
N ASP A 773 10.75 74.13 -14.74
CA ASP A 773 11.25 73.41 -15.94
C ASP A 773 11.87 74.35 -17.02
N PRO A 774 12.86 73.96 -17.87
CA PRO A 774 13.20 72.58 -18.24
C PRO A 774 14.68 72.26 -18.49
N SER A 775 14.89 70.99 -18.83
CA SER A 775 15.86 70.50 -19.82
C SER A 775 17.27 70.11 -19.35
N GLY A 776 17.58 68.84 -19.64
CA GLY A 776 18.76 68.50 -20.42
C GLY A 776 19.95 67.96 -19.63
N GLY A 777 20.16 66.64 -19.73
CA GLY A 777 21.39 65.97 -19.30
C GLY A 777 21.20 64.48 -19.17
#